data_AF-A0A494W7W3-F1
#
_entry.id   AF-A0A494W7W3-F1
#
_cell.length_a   1.000
_cell.length_b   1.000
_cell.length_c   1.000
_cell.angle_alpha   90.00
_cell.angle_beta   90.00
_cell.angle_gamma   90.00
#
_symmetry.space_group_name_H-M   'P 1'
#
loop_
_entity.id
_entity.type
_entity.pdbx_description
1 polymer ?
#
loop_
_entity_poly.entity_id
_entity_poly.type
_entity_poly.pdbx_seq_one_letter_code
_entity_poly.pdbx_strand_id
1 'polypeptide(L)'
;MVPRLRRAGVLRASRYGYAGNLIGTLAKTALQIRPLLNAPERARYFESVIALSKLASNARALYDEIVKILGSRRDCVLKTLLVILNNQFYQGWVADPSQPSWSPRRYTTEEYVDGASLIFSIYASLFPITDECCNHVDIAAITTDAVVYERLLLAAVRLTKFKDAETQIDGLPYQATLEGETVTISSIDPDIERSVRLGYIQSDNQAIIRIHRFRNSNPPMSMSDFLDMGFERDAFPGLLELAEKPVRRYRMMLPTAPEIFSIFAGDQMFREEVESLLLLDVNNFGNVSDLIADVNEHVTTTDIFKFQRYFTFLSGVYQRALARIEDEAERTFLTFTSTVFVMSHDNLFMQMMLIFRSEAKVRSLIDLMKMTISTGHIDLQYRPLIDLGGYYVIAPQVLAASNLVRNTIVANGLRPIALGPEDQMVNAVIDALKSAGFKVESGVELRAGGLDFELDIVAWRDGHLFFFECKNAYHPCSPHEMRNSYDHIKVGRDQLDKRRRVFSETTHKSQLLKKHGWAVDPSAEVHTGIVTANRIFHGAALNGHPVRQAHELINVLTMGKLSGEERSLSIWAGSEFHALDLVTYLEGDSIAAKQLAALDPTDWEVAMGYRRLTLATYVLDPLKLQGIMEASYPAVEHA
;
A
#
# COMPACT_ATOMS: atom_id res chain seq x y z
N MET A 1 -19.17 -4.27 23.09
CA MET A 1 -17.89 -4.22 23.84
C MET A 1 -16.72 -4.75 23.02
N VAL A 2 -16.69 -6.03 22.60
CA VAL A 2 -15.56 -6.63 21.83
C VAL A 2 -15.17 -5.86 20.56
N PRO A 3 -16.09 -5.39 19.69
CA PRO A 3 -15.70 -4.59 18.52
C PRO A 3 -14.97 -3.29 18.87
N ARG A 4 -15.31 -2.66 20.01
CA ARG A 4 -14.62 -1.46 20.49
C ARG A 4 -13.22 -1.79 21.01
N LEU A 5 -13.06 -2.91 21.74
CA LEU A 5 -11.75 -3.39 22.19
C LEU A 5 -10.82 -3.67 21.02
N ARG A 6 -11.32 -4.37 20.00
CA ARG A 6 -10.62 -4.67 18.74
C ARG A 6 -10.20 -3.41 18.00
N ARG A 7 -11.12 -2.49 17.75
CA ARG A 7 -10.84 -1.21 17.06
C ARG A 7 -9.80 -0.38 17.79
N ALA A 8 -9.88 -0.32 19.12
CA ALA A 8 -8.91 0.38 19.94
C ALA A 8 -7.63 -0.43 20.22
N GLY A 9 -7.50 -1.67 19.75
CA GLY A 9 -6.32 -2.52 20.00
C GLY A 9 -5.99 -2.71 21.48
N VAL A 10 -7.01 -2.74 22.35
CA VAL A 10 -6.82 -2.78 23.83
C VAL A 10 -6.13 -4.07 24.29
N LEU A 11 -6.17 -5.13 23.50
CA LEU A 11 -5.56 -6.41 23.83
C LEU A 11 -4.26 -6.68 23.05
N ARG A 12 -3.64 -5.64 22.48
CA ARG A 12 -2.31 -5.73 21.86
C ARG A 12 -1.24 -5.69 22.93
N ALA A 13 -0.40 -6.72 23.02
CA ALA A 13 0.72 -6.74 23.94
C ALA A 13 1.72 -5.59 23.66
N SER A 14 1.90 -5.22 22.39
CA SER A 14 2.78 -4.10 22.00
C SER A 14 2.43 -2.76 22.65
N ARG A 15 1.17 -2.52 23.01
CA ARG A 15 0.73 -1.29 23.70
C ARG A 15 1.13 -1.22 25.17
N TYR A 16 1.51 -2.34 25.77
CA TYR A 16 1.78 -2.47 27.20
C TYR A 16 3.19 -2.98 27.45
N GLY A 17 4.16 -2.51 26.66
CA GLY A 17 5.56 -2.92 26.78
C GLY A 17 5.75 -4.43 26.64
N TYR A 18 4.92 -5.08 25.81
CA TYR A 18 4.93 -6.52 25.53
C TYR A 18 4.60 -7.40 26.74
N ALA A 19 3.77 -6.91 27.67
CA ALA A 19 3.29 -7.65 28.84
C ALA A 19 2.27 -8.77 28.49
N GLY A 20 2.69 -9.80 27.75
CA GLY A 20 1.80 -10.85 27.23
C GLY A 20 1.10 -11.69 28.30
N ASN A 21 1.70 -11.89 29.48
CA ASN A 21 1.04 -12.63 30.56
C ASN A 21 -0.22 -11.92 31.05
N LEU A 22 -0.18 -10.58 31.16
CA LEU A 22 -1.33 -9.77 31.56
C LEU A 22 -2.43 -9.87 30.50
N ILE A 23 -2.08 -9.62 29.24
CA ILE A 23 -3.02 -9.66 28.11
C ILE A 23 -3.65 -11.05 27.95
N GLY A 24 -2.84 -12.11 28.00
CA GLY A 24 -3.33 -13.49 27.92
C GLY A 24 -4.24 -13.85 29.09
N THR A 25 -3.97 -13.33 30.29
CA THR A 25 -4.84 -13.54 31.47
C THR A 25 -6.18 -12.84 31.29
N LEU A 26 -6.16 -11.57 30.87
CA LEU A 26 -7.39 -10.81 30.58
C LEU A 26 -8.26 -11.49 29.52
N ALA A 27 -7.65 -11.98 28.44
CA ALA A 27 -8.36 -12.71 27.39
C ALA A 27 -8.91 -14.06 27.90
N LYS A 28 -8.17 -14.80 28.74
CA LYS A 28 -8.67 -16.02 29.40
C LYS A 28 -9.86 -15.75 30.32
N THR A 29 -9.79 -14.70 31.13
CA THR A 29 -10.91 -14.31 32.00
C THR A 29 -12.12 -13.89 31.18
N ALA A 30 -11.92 -13.16 30.08
CA ALA A 30 -13.01 -12.82 29.16
C ALA A 30 -13.63 -14.07 28.50
N LEU A 31 -12.86 -15.14 28.28
CA LEU A 31 -13.39 -16.43 27.81
C LEU A 31 -14.17 -17.20 28.89
N GLN A 32 -13.94 -16.97 30.19
CA GLN A 32 -14.71 -17.68 31.23
C GLN A 32 -16.18 -17.27 31.25
N ILE A 33 -16.51 -16.07 30.74
CA ILE A 33 -17.88 -15.63 30.51
C ILE A 33 -18.41 -16.01 29.11
N ARG A 34 -17.84 -17.04 28.45
CA ARG A 34 -18.24 -17.54 27.13
C ARG A 34 -19.76 -17.74 26.95
N PRO A 35 -20.53 -18.25 27.94
CA PRO A 35 -21.99 -18.33 27.82
C PRO A 35 -22.68 -16.98 27.60
N LEU A 36 -22.07 -15.88 28.06
CA LEU A 36 -22.58 -14.51 27.91
C LEU A 36 -22.08 -13.82 26.62
N LEU A 37 -21.09 -14.40 25.92
CA LEU A 37 -20.50 -13.79 24.73
C LEU A 37 -21.42 -13.89 23.49
N ASN A 38 -22.38 -14.83 23.48
CA ASN A 38 -23.43 -15.03 22.45
C ASN A 38 -22.96 -14.96 20.98
N ALA A 39 -21.68 -15.23 20.69
CA ALA A 39 -21.13 -15.24 19.33
C ALA A 39 -19.81 -16.03 19.28
N PRO A 40 -19.72 -17.14 18.51
CA PRO A 40 -18.51 -17.94 18.34
C PRO A 40 -17.27 -17.13 17.90
N GLU A 41 -17.45 -16.13 17.05
CA GLU A 41 -16.38 -15.25 16.58
C GLU A 41 -15.67 -14.49 17.72
N ARG A 42 -16.42 -14.11 18.76
CA ARG A 42 -15.85 -13.39 19.92
C ARG A 42 -14.96 -14.31 20.75
N ALA A 43 -15.37 -15.57 20.92
CA ALA A 43 -14.55 -16.56 21.60
C ALA A 43 -13.24 -16.82 20.82
N ARG A 44 -13.34 -17.03 19.51
CA ARG A 44 -12.17 -17.22 18.62
C ARG A 44 -11.19 -16.06 18.69
N TYR A 45 -11.68 -14.82 18.75
CA TYR A 45 -10.83 -13.64 18.92
C TYR A 45 -10.01 -13.71 20.23
N PHE A 46 -10.64 -14.01 21.37
CA PHE A 46 -9.90 -14.12 22.63
C PHE A 46 -8.95 -15.33 22.65
N GLU A 47 -9.33 -16.45 22.05
CA GLU A 47 -8.44 -17.61 21.85
C GLU A 47 -7.19 -17.22 21.03
N SER A 48 -7.38 -16.40 19.99
CA SER A 48 -6.29 -15.85 19.18
C SER A 48 -5.39 -14.91 19.98
N VAL A 49 -5.97 -14.01 20.78
CA VAL A 49 -5.21 -13.13 21.68
C VAL A 49 -4.36 -13.95 22.66
N ILE A 50 -4.89 -15.04 23.21
CA ILE A 50 -4.16 -15.93 24.12
C ILE A 50 -3.00 -16.62 23.41
N ALA A 51 -3.21 -17.11 22.19
CA ALA A 51 -2.16 -17.74 21.40
C ALA A 51 -1.04 -16.74 21.09
N LEU A 52 -1.38 -15.57 20.54
CA LEU A 52 -0.42 -14.54 20.16
C LEU A 52 0.31 -13.96 21.38
N SER A 53 -0.34 -13.86 22.54
CA SER A 53 0.30 -13.36 23.77
C SER A 53 1.47 -14.25 24.24
N LYS A 54 1.57 -15.49 23.75
CA LYS A 54 2.72 -16.38 24.04
C LYS A 54 4.01 -15.97 23.35
N LEU A 55 3.92 -15.15 22.29
CA LEU A 55 5.10 -14.58 21.63
C LEU A 55 5.57 -13.27 22.28
N ALA A 56 4.80 -12.68 23.19
CA ALA A 56 5.08 -11.34 23.68
C ALA A 56 6.42 -11.23 24.43
N SER A 57 6.82 -12.23 25.21
CA SER A 57 8.14 -12.25 25.86
C SER A 57 9.29 -12.25 24.86
N ASN A 58 9.08 -12.89 23.71
CA ASN A 58 10.06 -12.97 22.65
C ASN A 58 10.12 -11.67 21.85
N ALA A 59 8.96 -11.06 21.57
CA ALA A 59 8.86 -9.72 21.03
C ALA A 59 9.50 -8.68 21.98
N ARG A 60 9.36 -8.88 23.30
CA ARG A 60 10.01 -8.05 24.31
C ARG A 60 11.54 -8.14 24.22
N ALA A 61 12.09 -9.34 24.03
CA ALA A 61 13.54 -9.50 23.86
C ALA A 61 14.06 -8.76 22.62
N LEU A 62 13.32 -8.77 21.50
CA LEU A 62 13.66 -7.97 20.32
C LEU A 62 13.60 -6.46 20.61
N TYR A 63 12.57 -6.02 21.31
CA TYR A 63 12.46 -4.64 21.76
C TYR A 63 13.64 -4.23 22.65
N ASP A 64 13.98 -5.04 23.65
CA ASP A 64 15.10 -4.76 24.56
C ASP A 64 16.46 -4.76 23.82
N GLU A 65 16.63 -5.60 22.78
CA GLU A 65 17.79 -5.54 21.88
C GLU A 65 17.87 -4.20 21.14
N ILE A 66 16.76 -3.73 20.57
CA ILE A 66 16.65 -2.41 19.93
C ILE A 66 17.03 -1.32 20.94
N VAL A 67 16.39 -1.30 22.12
CA VAL A 67 16.66 -0.31 23.18
C VAL A 67 18.15 -0.30 23.57
N LYS A 68 18.77 -1.47 23.72
CA LYS A 68 20.19 -1.58 24.06
C LYS A 68 21.09 -0.94 23.01
N ILE A 69 20.85 -1.22 21.72
CA ILE A 69 21.64 -0.65 20.63
C ILE A 69 21.43 0.86 20.53
N LEU A 70 20.17 1.33 20.66
CA LEU A 70 19.86 2.75 20.67
C LEU A 70 20.55 3.48 21.83
N GLY A 71 20.62 2.86 23.01
CA GLY A 71 21.34 3.41 24.16
C GLY A 71 22.84 3.54 23.92
N SER A 72 23.47 2.54 23.29
CA SER A 72 24.92 2.57 23.05
C SER A 72 25.35 3.43 21.86
N ARG A 73 24.43 3.77 20.94
CA ARG A 73 24.70 4.52 19.69
C ARG A 73 23.83 5.77 19.55
N ARG A 74 23.38 6.33 20.69
CA ARG A 74 22.37 7.40 20.75
C ARG A 74 22.62 8.57 19.80
N ASP A 75 23.88 8.97 19.65
CA ASP A 75 24.26 10.23 18.97
C ASP A 75 24.47 10.07 17.45
N CYS A 76 24.48 8.84 16.95
CA CYS A 76 24.75 8.54 15.54
C CYS A 76 23.74 7.59 14.88
N VAL A 77 22.95 6.85 15.66
CA VAL A 77 22.11 5.75 15.13
C VAL A 77 21.10 6.18 14.08
N LEU A 78 20.40 7.30 14.28
CA LEU A 78 19.33 7.73 13.38
C LEU A 78 19.88 8.09 11.99
N LYS A 79 20.93 8.91 11.93
CA LYS A 79 21.54 9.29 10.66
C LYS A 79 22.19 8.11 9.96
N THR A 80 22.89 7.23 10.69
CA THR A 80 23.47 6.02 10.09
C THR A 80 22.40 5.13 9.45
N LEU A 81 21.25 4.94 10.11
CA LEU A 81 20.13 4.18 9.52
C LEU A 81 19.61 4.83 8.25
N LEU A 82 19.42 6.16 8.24
CA LEU A 82 18.98 6.88 7.04
C LEU A 82 19.97 6.70 5.89
N VAL A 83 21.28 6.74 6.15
CA VAL A 83 22.30 6.49 5.12
C VAL A 83 22.21 5.08 4.56
N ILE A 84 22.09 4.06 5.44
CA ILE A 84 22.00 2.65 5.03
C ILE A 84 20.79 2.46 4.12
N LEU A 85 19.62 2.95 4.52
CA LEU A 85 18.40 2.87 3.72
C LEU A 85 18.55 3.63 2.41
N ASN A 86 19.05 4.86 2.46
CA ASN A 86 19.27 5.69 1.28
C ASN A 86 20.14 4.97 0.24
N ASN A 87 21.19 4.29 0.67
CA ASN A 87 22.04 3.50 -0.20
C ASN A 87 21.32 2.23 -0.73
N GLN A 88 20.56 1.53 0.12
CA GLN A 88 19.79 0.34 -0.31
C GLN A 88 18.77 0.66 -1.41
N PHE A 89 18.04 1.77 -1.29
CA PHE A 89 17.13 2.22 -2.36
C PHE A 89 17.89 2.60 -3.63
N TYR A 90 19.07 3.20 -3.50
CA TYR A 90 19.85 3.64 -4.67
C TYR A 90 20.37 2.44 -5.46
N GLN A 91 20.86 1.42 -4.76
CA GLN A 91 21.40 0.20 -5.36
C GLN A 91 20.31 -0.75 -5.88
N GLY A 92 19.02 -0.43 -5.70
CA GLY A 92 17.92 -1.28 -6.15
C GLY A 92 17.89 -2.64 -5.44
N TRP A 93 18.05 -2.65 -4.11
CA TRP A 93 18.11 -3.88 -3.32
C TRP A 93 16.94 -4.84 -3.63
N VAL A 94 17.28 -6.08 -3.97
CA VAL A 94 16.32 -7.15 -4.27
C VAL A 94 16.30 -8.16 -3.14
N ALA A 95 15.12 -8.36 -2.55
CA ALA A 95 14.90 -9.37 -1.52
C ALA A 95 14.80 -10.78 -2.13
N ASP A 96 15.19 -11.77 -1.33
CA ASP A 96 15.01 -13.20 -1.58
C ASP A 96 14.14 -13.80 -0.46
N PRO A 97 12.81 -13.92 -0.68
CA PRO A 97 11.89 -14.45 0.31
C PRO A 97 12.16 -15.90 0.76
N SER A 98 13.01 -16.64 0.05
CA SER A 98 13.40 -18.01 0.42
C SER A 98 14.41 -18.05 1.59
N GLN A 99 15.10 -16.94 1.84
CA GLN A 99 16.09 -16.83 2.91
C GLN A 99 15.44 -16.85 4.30
N PRO A 100 16.09 -17.38 5.34
CA PRO A 100 15.52 -17.41 6.68
C PRO A 100 15.29 -15.99 7.27
N SER A 101 14.39 -15.86 8.24
CA SER A 101 13.97 -14.56 8.81
C SER A 101 15.03 -13.78 9.59
N TRP A 102 16.18 -14.38 9.88
CA TRP A 102 17.35 -13.70 10.42
C TRP A 102 18.37 -13.30 9.34
N SER A 103 18.10 -13.60 8.07
CA SER A 103 18.93 -13.17 6.94
C SER A 103 18.51 -11.78 6.47
N PRO A 104 19.46 -10.85 6.28
CA PRO A 104 19.17 -9.54 5.70
C PRO A 104 18.56 -9.61 4.31
N ARG A 105 18.96 -10.62 3.53
CA ARG A 105 18.50 -10.81 2.16
C ARG A 105 17.01 -11.17 2.06
N ARG A 106 16.35 -11.55 3.16
CA ARG A 106 14.92 -11.90 3.12
C ARG A 106 14.00 -10.71 2.85
N TYR A 107 14.35 -9.53 3.35
CA TYR A 107 13.42 -8.41 3.46
C TYR A 107 13.63 -7.36 2.37
N THR A 108 12.53 -6.74 1.95
CA THR A 108 12.54 -5.64 0.97
C THR A 108 12.99 -4.32 1.60
N THR A 109 13.31 -3.34 0.75
CA THR A 109 13.61 -1.98 1.21
C THR A 109 12.43 -1.33 1.94
N GLU A 110 11.20 -1.58 1.47
CA GLU A 110 9.96 -1.12 2.13
C GLU A 110 9.85 -1.67 3.56
N GLU A 111 10.12 -2.97 3.76
CA GLU A 111 10.11 -3.57 5.10
C GLU A 111 11.20 -2.98 6.00
N TYR A 112 12.38 -2.70 5.46
CA TYR A 112 13.45 -2.04 6.21
C TYR A 112 13.09 -0.61 6.62
N VAL A 113 12.39 0.16 5.77
CA VAL A 113 11.96 1.51 6.10
C VAL A 113 10.86 1.51 7.16
N ASP A 114 9.92 0.56 7.11
CA ASP A 114 8.92 0.39 8.16
C ASP A 114 9.59 0.00 9.51
N GLY A 115 10.59 -0.90 9.46
CA GLY A 115 11.43 -1.22 10.60
C GLY A 115 12.18 0.00 11.17
N ALA A 116 12.75 0.84 10.31
CA ALA A 116 13.39 2.08 10.72
C ALA A 116 12.41 3.10 11.29
N SER A 117 11.20 3.20 10.75
CA SER A 117 10.14 4.05 11.27
C SER A 117 9.75 3.63 12.70
N LEU A 118 9.70 2.32 12.98
CA LEU A 118 9.55 1.79 14.33
C LEU A 118 10.72 2.19 15.24
N ILE A 119 11.96 2.09 14.76
CA ILE A 119 13.16 2.48 15.52
C ILE A 119 13.11 3.96 15.92
N PHE A 120 12.71 4.84 15.00
CA PHE A 120 12.56 6.28 15.26
C PHE A 120 11.53 6.55 16.36
N SER A 121 10.40 5.85 16.32
CA SER A 121 9.35 5.94 17.35
C SER A 121 9.84 5.46 18.73
N ILE A 122 10.61 4.35 18.76
CA ILE A 122 11.22 3.85 19.99
C ILE A 122 12.27 4.84 20.52
N TYR A 123 13.13 5.40 19.65
CA TYR A 123 14.11 6.40 20.04
C TYR A 123 13.45 7.59 20.74
N ALA A 124 12.37 8.14 20.17
CA ALA A 124 11.61 9.25 20.77
C ALA A 124 10.95 8.91 22.11
N SER A 125 10.68 7.63 22.38
CA SER A 125 10.16 7.19 23.68
C SER A 125 11.23 7.09 24.76
N LEU A 126 12.50 7.00 24.38
CA LEU A 126 13.64 6.81 25.27
C LEU A 126 14.43 8.09 25.50
N PHE A 127 14.54 8.95 24.49
CA PHE A 127 15.43 10.10 24.49
C PHE A 127 14.71 11.36 24.00
N PRO A 128 15.10 12.55 24.51
CA PRO A 128 14.70 13.81 23.91
C PRO A 128 15.17 13.91 22.46
N ILE A 129 14.28 14.36 21.59
CA ILE A 129 14.60 14.66 20.19
C ILE A 129 15.21 16.07 20.14
N THR A 130 16.44 16.15 19.64
CA THR A 130 17.21 17.40 19.53
C THR A 130 17.84 17.50 18.15
N ASP A 131 18.36 18.69 17.85
CA ASP A 131 19.24 18.95 16.72
C ASP A 131 20.64 18.29 16.87
N GLU A 132 20.84 17.58 17.98
CA GLU A 132 21.86 16.57 18.29
C GLU A 132 21.84 15.33 17.38
N CYS A 133 20.61 14.81 17.23
CA CYS A 133 20.35 13.39 17.01
C CYS A 133 20.74 12.87 15.62
N CYS A 134 20.95 13.79 14.66
CA CYS A 134 21.31 13.47 13.28
C CYS A 134 22.56 14.23 12.80
N ASN A 135 23.45 14.61 13.72
CA ASN A 135 24.69 15.31 13.35
C ASN A 135 25.76 14.34 12.86
N HIS A 136 25.91 13.19 13.51
CA HIS A 136 27.00 12.25 13.28
C HIS A 136 26.54 10.96 12.59
N VAL A 137 27.44 10.35 11.82
CA VAL A 137 27.32 8.96 11.37
C VAL A 137 28.32 8.11 12.14
N ASP A 138 27.99 6.85 12.37
CA ASP A 138 28.91 5.88 12.98
C ASP A 138 29.92 5.41 11.93
N ILE A 139 31.09 6.05 11.92
CA ILE A 139 32.15 5.76 10.95
C ILE A 139 32.77 4.39 11.22
N ALA A 140 32.78 3.90 12.48
CA ALA A 140 33.31 2.58 12.80
C ALA A 140 32.44 1.44 12.24
N ALA A 141 31.14 1.70 12.11
CA ALA A 141 30.21 0.78 11.45
C ALA A 141 30.48 0.61 9.94
N ILE A 142 31.22 1.55 9.32
CA ILE A 142 31.58 1.52 7.89
C ILE A 142 32.58 0.40 7.59
N THR A 143 33.44 0.05 8.56
CA THR A 143 34.61 -0.81 8.30
C THR A 143 34.60 -2.13 9.09
N THR A 144 34.05 -2.15 10.30
CA THR A 144 34.19 -3.31 11.22
C THR A 144 32.89 -3.75 11.90
N ASP A 145 31.92 -2.85 12.09
CA ASP A 145 30.73 -3.07 12.94
C ASP A 145 29.39 -3.08 12.18
N ALA A 146 29.37 -3.27 10.85
CA ALA A 146 28.15 -3.23 10.02
C ALA A 146 27.03 -4.16 10.53
N VAL A 147 27.41 -5.28 11.15
CA VAL A 147 26.50 -6.27 11.75
C VAL A 147 25.58 -5.67 12.82
N VAL A 148 26.00 -4.62 13.54
CA VAL A 148 25.17 -4.01 14.60
C VAL A 148 23.90 -3.37 14.02
N TYR A 149 24.03 -2.63 12.92
CA TYR A 149 22.90 -1.95 12.28
C TYR A 149 22.01 -2.92 11.52
N GLU A 150 22.60 -3.94 10.92
CA GLU A 150 21.86 -5.05 10.33
C GLU A 150 20.99 -5.76 11.37
N ARG A 151 21.56 -6.11 12.52
CA ARG A 151 20.81 -6.71 13.64
C ARG A 151 19.70 -5.80 14.16
N LEU A 152 19.98 -4.51 14.29
CA LEU A 152 18.99 -3.51 14.72
C LEU A 152 17.79 -3.47 13.77
N LEU A 153 18.05 -3.36 12.46
CA LEU A 153 17.02 -3.36 11.42
C LEU A 153 16.24 -4.68 11.42
N LEU A 154 16.93 -5.83 11.45
CA LEU A 154 16.29 -7.15 11.50
C LEU A 154 15.43 -7.34 12.75
N ALA A 155 15.87 -6.87 13.92
CA ALA A 155 15.05 -6.90 15.13
C ALA A 155 13.77 -6.06 14.96
N ALA A 156 13.90 -4.86 14.39
CA ALA A 156 12.76 -3.98 14.15
C ALA A 156 11.77 -4.55 13.13
N VAL A 157 12.23 -5.07 11.99
CA VAL A 157 11.38 -5.69 10.96
C VAL A 157 10.57 -6.85 11.56
N ARG A 158 11.22 -7.76 12.29
CA ARG A 158 10.52 -8.90 12.94
C ARG A 158 9.52 -8.43 13.99
N LEU A 159 9.85 -7.38 14.74
CA LEU A 159 8.94 -6.77 15.72
C LEU A 159 7.74 -6.10 15.03
N THR A 160 7.91 -5.51 13.86
CA THR A 160 6.82 -5.00 13.03
C THR A 160 5.92 -6.13 12.57
N LYS A 161 6.45 -7.28 12.13
CA LYS A 161 5.62 -8.45 11.77
C LYS A 161 4.78 -8.98 12.94
N PHE A 162 5.28 -8.90 14.17
CA PHE A 162 4.47 -9.19 15.35
C PHE A 162 3.32 -8.18 15.53
N LYS A 163 3.55 -6.88 15.30
CA LYS A 163 2.51 -5.85 15.36
C LYS A 163 1.50 -5.97 14.21
N ASP A 164 1.92 -6.45 13.05
CA ASP A 164 1.03 -6.78 11.93
C ASP A 164 0.10 -7.93 12.29
N ALA A 165 0.63 -9.00 12.90
CA ALA A 165 -0.18 -10.12 13.40
C ALA A 165 -1.24 -9.64 14.41
N GLU A 166 -0.89 -8.75 15.34
CA GLU A 166 -1.84 -8.11 16.26
C GLU A 166 -2.94 -7.35 15.49
N THR A 167 -2.56 -6.62 14.43
CA THR A 167 -3.49 -5.85 13.60
C THR A 167 -4.42 -6.74 12.79
N GLN A 168 -3.93 -7.85 12.27
CA GLN A 168 -4.71 -8.84 11.54
C GLN A 168 -5.79 -9.47 12.43
N ILE A 169 -5.44 -9.96 13.63
CA ILE A 169 -6.44 -10.56 14.53
C ILE A 169 -7.45 -9.51 15.06
N ASP A 170 -7.04 -8.25 15.22
CA ASP A 170 -7.92 -7.20 15.71
C ASP A 170 -8.88 -6.68 14.66
N GLY A 171 -8.43 -6.46 13.42
CA GLY A 171 -9.22 -5.74 12.41
C GLY A 171 -9.67 -6.56 11.22
N LEU A 172 -9.10 -7.74 11.02
CA LEU A 172 -9.30 -8.56 9.83
C LEU A 172 -9.83 -9.95 10.25
N PRO A 173 -10.34 -10.78 9.32
CA PRO A 173 -10.89 -12.10 9.65
C PRO A 173 -9.78 -13.15 9.78
N TYR A 174 -8.76 -12.85 10.59
CA TYR A 174 -7.65 -13.76 10.89
C TYR A 174 -7.76 -14.24 12.33
N GLN A 175 -7.14 -15.39 12.59
CA GLN A 175 -7.03 -16.01 13.89
C GLN A 175 -5.58 -16.39 14.17
N ALA A 176 -5.29 -16.63 15.44
CA ALA A 176 -4.00 -17.16 15.87
C ALA A 176 -4.20 -18.49 16.59
N THR A 177 -3.40 -19.50 16.23
CA THR A 177 -3.32 -20.78 16.93
C THR A 177 -1.92 -20.99 17.48
N LEU A 178 -1.78 -21.85 18.49
CA LEU A 178 -0.50 -22.20 19.08
C LEU A 178 -0.32 -23.71 19.05
N GLU A 179 0.75 -24.17 18.41
CA GLU A 179 1.16 -25.57 18.35
C GLU A 179 2.64 -25.66 18.75
N GLY A 180 2.91 -26.26 19.91
CA GLY A 180 4.25 -26.29 20.50
C GLY A 180 4.82 -24.88 20.73
N GLU A 181 5.86 -24.54 19.97
CA GLU A 181 6.56 -23.25 20.01
C GLU A 181 6.15 -22.30 18.87
N THR A 182 5.28 -22.73 17.98
CA THR A 182 4.84 -21.98 16.80
C THR A 182 3.46 -21.37 17.04
N VAL A 183 3.36 -20.06 16.87
CA VAL A 183 2.08 -19.37 16.75
C VAL A 183 1.82 -19.11 15.26
N THR A 184 0.71 -19.65 14.75
CA THR A 184 0.33 -19.50 13.35
C THR A 184 -0.81 -18.50 13.23
N ILE A 185 -0.63 -17.48 12.39
CA ILE A 185 -1.69 -16.56 11.95
C ILE A 185 -2.25 -17.09 10.64
N SER A 186 -3.55 -17.34 10.61
CA SER A 186 -4.25 -17.83 9.42
C SER A 186 -5.59 -17.12 9.26
N SER A 187 -6.04 -17.00 8.01
CA SER A 187 -7.40 -16.51 7.76
C SER A 187 -8.43 -17.52 8.29
N ILE A 188 -9.52 -17.02 8.85
CA ILE A 188 -10.68 -17.82 9.27
C ILE A 188 -11.35 -18.48 8.06
N ASP A 189 -11.28 -17.80 6.91
CA ASP A 189 -11.73 -18.30 5.62
C ASP A 189 -10.53 -18.25 4.64
N PRO A 190 -10.02 -19.40 4.16
CA PRO A 190 -8.92 -19.48 3.21
C PRO A 190 -9.06 -18.54 2.00
N ASP A 191 -10.27 -18.37 1.48
CA ASP A 191 -10.51 -17.56 0.28
C ASP A 191 -10.32 -16.07 0.53
N ILE A 192 -10.42 -15.62 1.79
CA ILE A 192 -10.05 -14.24 2.15
C ILE A 192 -8.54 -14.01 1.99
N GLU A 193 -7.68 -14.89 2.50
CA GLU A 193 -6.23 -14.70 2.33
C GLU A 193 -5.81 -14.93 0.87
N ARG A 194 -6.41 -15.91 0.17
CA ARG A 194 -6.18 -16.09 -1.27
C ARG A 194 -6.54 -14.85 -2.08
N SER A 195 -7.70 -14.24 -1.80
CA SER A 195 -8.13 -13.01 -2.51
C SER A 195 -7.28 -11.79 -2.16
N VAL A 196 -6.72 -11.71 -0.95
CA VAL A 196 -5.70 -10.71 -0.60
C VAL A 196 -4.42 -10.94 -1.43
N ARG A 197 -3.88 -12.16 -1.48
CA ARG A 197 -2.68 -12.48 -2.26
C ARG A 197 -2.88 -12.25 -3.75
N LEU A 198 -3.99 -12.74 -4.30
CA LEU A 198 -4.38 -12.50 -5.69
C LEU A 198 -4.44 -11.01 -6.01
N GLY A 199 -5.04 -10.22 -5.12
CA GLY A 199 -5.18 -8.78 -5.30
C GLY A 199 -3.84 -8.05 -5.42
N TYR A 200 -2.86 -8.39 -4.57
CA TYR A 200 -1.50 -7.84 -4.66
C TYR A 200 -0.81 -8.27 -5.96
N ILE A 201 -0.83 -9.57 -6.27
CA ILE A 201 -0.20 -10.13 -7.48
C ILE A 201 -0.77 -9.48 -8.76
N GLN A 202 -2.09 -9.34 -8.84
CA GLN A 202 -2.73 -8.70 -9.99
C GLN A 202 -2.39 -7.20 -10.09
N SER A 203 -2.28 -6.51 -8.95
CA SER A 203 -1.88 -5.09 -8.94
C SER A 203 -0.47 -4.91 -9.47
N ASP A 204 0.47 -5.74 -9.01
CA ASP A 204 1.87 -5.71 -9.43
C ASP A 204 2.02 -6.10 -10.90
N ASN A 205 1.33 -7.15 -11.35
CA ASN A 205 1.34 -7.55 -12.76
C ASN A 205 0.81 -6.45 -13.69
N GLN A 206 -0.28 -5.77 -13.30
CA GLN A 206 -0.85 -4.67 -14.10
C GLN A 206 0.09 -3.47 -14.15
N ALA A 207 0.74 -3.14 -13.05
CA ALA A 207 1.80 -2.13 -13.00
C ALA A 207 2.94 -2.46 -13.98
N ILE A 208 3.47 -3.69 -13.91
CA ILE A 208 4.56 -4.16 -14.78
C ILE A 208 4.17 -4.08 -16.26
N ILE A 209 2.99 -4.59 -16.63
CA ILE A 209 2.51 -4.58 -18.02
C ILE A 209 2.41 -3.14 -18.55
N ARG A 210 1.83 -2.22 -17.77
CA ARG A 210 1.69 -0.80 -18.16
C ARG A 210 3.04 -0.12 -18.35
N ILE A 211 3.96 -0.31 -17.41
CA ILE A 211 5.33 0.23 -17.49
C ILE A 211 6.05 -0.34 -18.71
N HIS A 212 5.96 -1.65 -18.96
CA HIS A 212 6.60 -2.29 -20.10
C HIS A 212 6.06 -1.74 -21.44
N ARG A 213 4.74 -1.62 -21.58
CA ARG A 213 4.12 -0.99 -22.78
C ARG A 213 4.59 0.44 -22.98
N PHE A 214 4.62 1.23 -21.89
CA PHE A 214 5.08 2.61 -21.94
C PHE A 214 6.55 2.73 -22.36
N ARG A 215 7.44 1.91 -21.80
CA ARG A 215 8.87 1.90 -22.17
C ARG A 215 9.11 1.56 -23.64
N ASN A 216 8.20 0.81 -24.27
CA ASN A 216 8.25 0.50 -25.70
C ASN A 216 7.58 1.57 -26.59
N SER A 217 7.00 2.62 -26.03
CA SER A 217 6.25 3.67 -26.74
C SER A 217 7.03 4.98 -26.94
N ASN A 218 8.36 4.90 -27.02
CA ASN A 218 9.28 6.05 -27.06
C ASN A 218 9.10 6.98 -25.84
N PRO A 219 9.47 6.51 -24.63
CA PRO A 219 9.26 7.26 -23.39
C PRO A 219 10.10 8.55 -23.35
N PRO A 220 9.73 9.53 -22.51
CA PRO A 220 10.56 10.69 -22.22
C PRO A 220 11.95 10.30 -21.72
N MET A 221 12.85 11.27 -21.72
CA MET A 221 14.18 11.15 -21.10
C MET A 221 14.04 10.78 -19.62
N SER A 222 14.94 9.93 -19.14
CA SER A 222 15.01 9.59 -17.72
C SER A 222 15.90 10.55 -16.94
N MET A 223 15.69 10.65 -15.63
CA MET A 223 16.58 11.45 -14.78
C MET A 223 18.02 10.89 -14.83
N SER A 224 18.19 9.58 -14.95
CA SER A 224 19.51 8.97 -15.11
C SER A 224 20.20 9.43 -16.40
N ASP A 225 19.50 9.35 -17.54
CA ASP A 225 20.06 9.75 -18.84
C ASP A 225 20.41 11.24 -18.85
N PHE A 226 19.55 12.07 -18.26
CA PHE A 226 19.78 13.51 -18.09
C PHE A 226 21.07 13.79 -17.31
N LEU A 227 21.27 13.09 -16.19
CA LEU A 227 22.47 13.23 -15.38
C LEU A 227 23.71 12.73 -16.12
N ASP A 228 23.65 11.59 -16.81
CA ASP A 228 24.78 11.03 -17.55
C ASP A 228 25.26 12.01 -18.63
N MET A 229 24.35 12.55 -19.44
CA MET A 229 24.69 13.57 -20.43
C MET A 229 25.28 14.84 -19.80
N GLY A 230 24.77 15.25 -18.64
CA GLY A 230 25.29 16.43 -17.95
C GLY A 230 26.69 16.23 -17.38
N PHE A 231 27.00 15.04 -16.85
CA PHE A 231 28.35 14.70 -16.38
C PHE A 231 29.35 14.45 -17.53
N GLU A 232 28.90 13.93 -18.66
CA GLU A 232 29.72 13.79 -19.89
C GLU A 232 30.09 15.16 -20.49
N ARG A 233 29.18 16.13 -20.40
CA ARG A 233 29.36 17.50 -20.94
C ARG A 233 29.96 18.49 -19.96
N ASP A 234 30.32 18.04 -18.75
CA ASP A 234 30.76 18.89 -17.63
C ASP A 234 29.79 20.07 -17.38
N ALA A 235 28.48 19.80 -17.44
CA ALA A 235 27.41 20.78 -17.32
C ALA A 235 27.02 21.10 -15.86
N PHE A 236 27.60 20.39 -14.88
CA PHE A 236 27.34 20.60 -13.45
C PHE A 236 28.60 21.02 -12.65
N PRO A 237 29.48 21.90 -13.18
CA PRO A 237 30.73 22.22 -12.51
C PRO A 237 30.43 22.98 -11.21
N GLY A 238 31.12 22.59 -10.14
CA GLY A 238 31.00 23.27 -8.83
C GLY A 238 29.68 23.04 -8.09
N LEU A 239 28.81 22.12 -8.54
CA LEU A 239 27.59 21.78 -7.82
C LEU A 239 27.86 21.07 -6.49
N LEU A 240 28.97 20.32 -6.42
CA LEU A 240 29.47 19.71 -5.20
C LEU A 240 30.88 20.21 -4.89
N GLU A 241 31.12 20.50 -3.62
CA GLU A 241 32.44 20.79 -3.06
C GLU A 241 32.81 19.68 -2.08
N LEU A 242 34.05 19.17 -2.16
CA LEU A 242 34.61 18.33 -1.10
C LEU A 242 35.08 19.23 0.05
N ALA A 243 34.34 19.25 1.14
CA ALA A 243 34.69 20.02 2.33
C ALA A 243 35.44 19.14 3.32
N GLU A 244 36.62 19.59 3.77
CA GLU A 244 37.49 18.85 4.69
C GLU A 244 37.07 18.96 6.17
N LYS A 245 36.31 19.99 6.55
CA LYS A 245 35.90 20.26 7.94
C LYS A 245 34.39 20.49 8.06
N PRO A 246 33.74 20.27 9.23
CA PRO A 246 34.31 19.63 10.42
C PRO A 246 34.47 18.12 10.26
N VAL A 247 33.76 17.51 9.31
CA VAL A 247 33.95 16.14 8.85
C VAL A 247 34.05 16.19 7.33
N ARG A 248 34.99 15.42 6.77
CA ARG A 248 35.24 15.36 5.34
C ARG A 248 34.04 14.76 4.60
N ARG A 249 33.45 15.53 3.68
CA ARG A 249 32.22 15.17 2.96
C ARG A 249 31.99 16.02 1.72
N TYR A 250 31.19 15.52 0.78
CA TYR A 250 30.63 16.37 -0.27
C TYR A 250 29.52 17.26 0.29
N ARG A 251 29.58 18.54 -0.06
CA ARG A 251 28.57 19.54 0.24
C ARG A 251 28.00 20.07 -1.07
N MET A 252 26.67 20.17 -1.11
CA MET A 252 25.99 20.84 -2.19
C MET A 252 26.26 22.33 -2.11
N MET A 253 26.72 22.88 -3.21
CA MET A 253 26.80 24.32 -3.40
C MET A 253 25.50 24.76 -4.07
N LEU A 254 24.95 25.89 -3.64
CA LEU A 254 23.83 26.50 -4.36
C LEU A 254 24.31 26.77 -5.79
N PRO A 255 23.59 26.27 -6.81
CA PRO A 255 23.98 26.52 -8.19
C PRO A 255 24.01 28.04 -8.42
N THR A 256 25.17 28.56 -8.82
CA THR A 256 25.30 29.96 -9.26
C THR A 256 24.70 30.20 -10.65
N ALA A 257 24.22 29.13 -11.30
CA ALA A 257 23.56 29.13 -12.60
C ALA A 257 22.05 28.87 -12.41
N PRO A 258 21.20 29.92 -12.39
CA PRO A 258 19.75 29.79 -12.23
C PRO A 258 19.09 28.91 -13.30
N GLU A 259 19.75 28.73 -14.45
CA GLU A 259 19.25 27.96 -15.58
C GLU A 259 19.04 26.49 -15.21
N ILE A 260 19.84 25.93 -14.28
CA ILE A 260 19.64 24.56 -13.82
C ILE A 260 18.32 24.39 -13.05
N PHE A 261 17.73 25.46 -12.51
CA PHE A 261 16.43 25.36 -11.85
C PHE A 261 15.26 25.28 -12.83
N SER A 262 15.48 25.64 -14.11
CA SER A 262 14.43 25.60 -15.13
C SER A 262 13.90 24.18 -15.38
N ILE A 263 14.77 23.15 -15.29
CA ILE A 263 14.36 21.74 -15.46
C ILE A 263 13.44 21.27 -14.32
N PHE A 264 13.56 21.86 -13.13
CA PHE A 264 12.70 21.53 -11.99
C PHE A 264 11.40 22.33 -12.02
N ALA A 265 11.45 23.56 -12.55
CA ALA A 265 10.27 24.42 -12.67
C ALA A 265 9.34 23.99 -13.81
N GLY A 266 9.87 23.35 -14.86
CA GLY A 266 9.11 22.95 -16.05
C GLY A 266 8.14 21.79 -15.81
N ASP A 267 7.04 21.77 -16.58
CA ASP A 267 5.99 20.74 -16.50
C ASP A 267 6.31 19.48 -17.31
N GLN A 268 7.40 19.48 -18.08
CA GLN A 268 7.84 18.28 -18.79
C GLN A 268 8.22 17.20 -17.78
N MET A 269 7.64 16.01 -17.95
CA MET A 269 7.88 14.88 -17.05
C MET A 269 9.06 14.03 -17.53
N PHE A 270 9.87 13.60 -16.57
CA PHE A 270 10.85 12.54 -16.76
C PHE A 270 10.16 11.18 -16.81
N ARG A 271 10.84 10.20 -17.41
CA ARG A 271 10.33 8.82 -17.54
C ARG A 271 9.80 8.27 -16.22
N GLU A 272 10.55 8.43 -15.13
CA GLU A 272 10.21 7.92 -13.80
C GLU A 272 8.92 8.55 -13.22
N GLU A 273 8.64 9.81 -13.55
CA GLU A 273 7.42 10.51 -13.11
C GLU A 273 6.20 9.99 -13.85
N VAL A 274 6.32 9.71 -15.15
CA VAL A 274 5.25 9.07 -15.93
C VAL A 274 5.02 7.64 -15.48
N GLU A 275 6.08 6.87 -15.19
CA GLU A 275 5.97 5.52 -14.62
C GLU A 275 5.23 5.56 -13.27
N SER A 276 5.54 6.54 -12.42
CA SER A 276 4.85 6.74 -11.14
C SER A 276 3.37 7.06 -11.31
N LEU A 277 3.00 7.89 -12.30
CA LEU A 277 1.60 8.14 -12.66
C LEU A 277 0.88 6.86 -13.13
N LEU A 278 1.53 6.04 -13.96
CA LEU A 278 0.95 4.78 -14.42
C LEU A 278 0.67 3.80 -13.28
N LEU A 279 1.50 3.80 -12.23
CA LEU A 279 1.29 3.02 -11.00
C LEU A 279 0.08 3.52 -10.21
N LEU A 280 -0.10 4.84 -10.10
CA LEU A 280 -1.28 5.44 -9.46
C LEU A 280 -2.58 5.12 -10.22
N ASP A 281 -2.48 5.07 -11.54
CA ASP A 281 -3.61 4.86 -12.45
C ASP A 281 -4.14 3.42 -12.46
N VAL A 282 -3.43 2.43 -11.88
CA VAL A 282 -3.81 0.99 -11.96
C VAL A 282 -5.25 0.70 -11.46
N ASN A 283 -5.78 1.55 -10.58
CA ASN A 283 -7.15 1.47 -10.06
C ASN A 283 -7.95 2.77 -10.31
N ASN A 284 -7.46 3.63 -11.20
CA ASN A 284 -8.13 4.88 -11.56
C ASN A 284 -9.09 4.64 -12.73
N PHE A 285 -10.26 5.29 -12.67
CA PHE A 285 -11.31 5.15 -13.68
C PHE A 285 -11.43 6.40 -14.57
N GLY A 286 -10.71 7.47 -14.24
CA GLY A 286 -10.62 8.69 -15.03
C GLY A 286 -9.45 8.68 -16.01
N ASN A 287 -9.16 9.84 -16.58
CA ASN A 287 -7.98 10.04 -17.40
C ASN A 287 -6.72 10.19 -16.53
N VAL A 288 -5.54 9.91 -17.09
CA VAL A 288 -4.27 10.17 -16.40
C VAL A 288 -4.12 11.67 -16.03
N SER A 289 -4.71 12.57 -16.83
CA SER A 289 -4.79 14.00 -16.50
C SER A 289 -5.56 14.29 -15.21
N ASP A 290 -6.53 13.44 -14.84
CA ASP A 290 -7.34 13.61 -13.64
C ASP A 290 -6.54 13.29 -12.37
N LEU A 291 -5.43 12.54 -12.50
CA LEU A 291 -4.46 12.35 -11.42
C LEU A 291 -3.63 13.61 -11.15
N ILE A 292 -3.59 14.54 -12.12
CA ILE A 292 -3.03 15.88 -11.95
C ILE A 292 -4.12 16.78 -11.36
N ALA A 293 -4.29 16.67 -10.04
CA ALA A 293 -5.33 17.37 -9.30
C ALA A 293 -4.75 18.36 -8.29
N ASP A 294 -5.61 19.26 -7.80
CA ASP A 294 -5.33 20.10 -6.65
C ASP A 294 -5.30 19.23 -5.39
N VAL A 295 -4.18 19.26 -4.67
CA VAL A 295 -3.98 18.63 -3.36
C VAL A 295 -4.56 19.55 -2.29
N ASN A 296 -4.35 20.86 -2.43
CA ASN A 296 -5.01 21.90 -1.67
C ASN A 296 -5.05 23.21 -2.49
N GLU A 297 -5.52 24.30 -1.88
CA GLU A 297 -5.63 25.62 -2.53
C GLU A 297 -4.30 26.21 -3.08
N HIS A 298 -3.15 25.60 -2.78
CA HIS A 298 -1.84 26.07 -3.18
C HIS A 298 -0.98 25.05 -3.92
N VAL A 299 -1.28 23.76 -3.82
CA VAL A 299 -0.40 22.66 -4.24
C VAL A 299 -1.16 21.71 -5.14
N THR A 300 -0.54 21.32 -6.26
CA THR A 300 -1.03 20.30 -7.18
C THR A 300 -0.19 19.02 -7.12
N THR A 301 -0.69 17.92 -7.68
CA THR A 301 0.09 16.70 -7.89
C THR A 301 1.39 16.97 -8.66
N THR A 302 1.34 17.85 -9.67
CA THR A 302 2.54 18.24 -10.46
C THR A 302 3.59 18.93 -9.58
N ASP A 303 3.17 19.73 -8.61
CA ASP A 303 4.10 20.38 -7.68
C ASP A 303 4.83 19.36 -6.80
N ILE A 304 4.15 18.26 -6.41
CA ILE A 304 4.77 17.14 -5.68
C ILE A 304 5.81 16.43 -6.55
N PHE A 305 5.52 16.16 -7.83
CA PHE A 305 6.51 15.57 -8.74
C PHE A 305 7.73 16.47 -8.91
N LYS A 306 7.55 17.78 -9.08
CA LYS A 306 8.67 18.75 -9.17
C LYS A 306 9.52 18.76 -7.90
N PHE A 307 8.88 18.66 -6.73
CA PHE A 307 9.56 18.55 -5.45
C PHE A 307 10.39 17.26 -5.39
N GLN A 308 9.81 16.12 -5.75
CA GLN A 308 10.49 14.82 -5.79
C GLN A 308 11.67 14.83 -6.78
N ARG A 309 11.46 15.34 -7.99
CA ARG A 309 12.45 15.50 -9.06
C ARG A 309 13.72 16.20 -8.59
N TYR A 310 13.57 17.27 -7.80
CA TYR A 310 14.70 18.01 -7.25
C TYR A 310 15.60 17.09 -6.42
N PHE A 311 15.03 16.32 -5.50
CA PHE A 311 15.80 15.39 -4.66
C PHE A 311 16.31 14.17 -5.42
N THR A 312 15.57 13.67 -6.42
CA THR A 312 16.06 12.62 -7.33
C THR A 312 17.32 13.09 -8.06
N PHE A 313 17.30 14.31 -8.59
CA PHE A 313 18.46 14.92 -9.23
C PHE A 313 19.63 15.05 -8.26
N LEU A 314 19.42 15.63 -7.08
CA LEU A 314 20.48 15.78 -6.08
C LEU A 314 21.09 14.43 -5.69
N SER A 315 20.26 13.42 -5.41
CA SER A 315 20.73 12.07 -5.13
C SER A 315 21.63 11.56 -6.26
N GLY A 316 21.15 11.65 -7.50
CA GLY A 316 21.89 11.17 -8.67
C GLY A 316 23.21 11.90 -8.93
N VAL A 317 23.31 13.21 -8.62
CA VAL A 317 24.57 13.98 -8.69
C VAL A 317 25.58 13.47 -7.67
N TYR A 318 25.17 13.32 -6.41
CA TYR A 318 26.03 12.81 -5.34
C TYR A 318 26.55 11.42 -5.69
N GLN A 319 25.68 10.54 -6.18
CA GLN A 319 26.05 9.17 -6.50
C GLN A 319 27.03 9.09 -7.68
N ARG A 320 26.88 9.93 -8.70
CA ARG A 320 27.84 10.01 -9.83
C ARG A 320 29.19 10.56 -9.40
N ALA A 321 29.21 11.55 -8.49
CA ALA A 321 30.45 12.05 -7.92
C ALA A 321 31.18 10.98 -7.09
N LEU A 322 30.45 10.23 -6.26
CA LEU A 322 30.99 9.13 -5.46
C LEU A 322 31.49 7.96 -6.33
N ALA A 323 30.79 7.65 -7.43
CA ALA A 323 31.17 6.59 -8.35
C ALA A 323 32.52 6.83 -9.06
N ARG A 324 32.97 8.09 -9.15
CA ARG A 324 34.29 8.47 -9.71
C ARG A 324 35.46 8.18 -8.76
N ILE A 325 35.19 7.81 -7.51
CA ILE A 325 36.21 7.47 -6.52
C ILE A 325 36.59 6.00 -6.66
N GLU A 326 37.84 5.75 -7.04
CA GLU A 326 38.37 4.39 -7.23
C GLU A 326 38.61 3.65 -5.91
N ASP A 327 39.10 4.35 -4.88
CA ASP A 327 39.33 3.75 -3.57
C ASP A 327 38.01 3.42 -2.86
N GLU A 328 37.77 2.12 -2.63
CA GLU A 328 36.50 1.64 -2.08
C GLU A 328 36.26 2.11 -0.64
N ALA A 329 37.30 2.16 0.18
CA ALA A 329 37.18 2.60 1.58
C ALA A 329 36.81 4.08 1.66
N GLU A 330 37.48 4.92 0.87
CA GLU A 330 37.20 6.33 0.70
C GLU A 330 35.80 6.59 0.15
N ARG A 331 35.41 5.87 -0.91
CA ARG A 331 34.07 5.96 -1.50
C ARG A 331 32.99 5.61 -0.48
N THR A 332 33.20 4.55 0.30
CA THR A 332 32.25 4.14 1.35
C THR A 332 32.18 5.18 2.46
N PHE A 333 33.32 5.68 2.93
CA PHE A 333 33.40 6.76 3.90
C PHE A 333 32.61 8.00 3.44
N LEU A 334 32.88 8.49 2.24
CA LEU A 334 32.21 9.67 1.69
C LEU A 334 30.73 9.44 1.42
N THR A 335 30.33 8.21 1.04
CA THR A 335 28.91 7.85 0.90
C THR A 335 28.19 8.08 2.23
N PHE A 336 28.76 7.62 3.33
CA PHE A 336 28.13 7.76 4.65
C PHE A 336 28.12 9.19 5.17
N THR A 337 29.16 9.97 4.90
CA THR A 337 29.24 11.35 5.39
C THR A 337 28.49 12.37 4.53
N SER A 338 28.04 11.98 3.31
CA SER A 338 27.57 12.94 2.30
C SER A 338 26.14 12.71 1.77
N THR A 339 25.59 11.49 1.82
CA THR A 339 24.36 11.15 1.05
C THR A 339 23.03 11.39 1.78
N VAL A 340 23.06 11.67 3.09
CA VAL A 340 21.90 12.16 3.84
C VAL A 340 22.06 13.66 4.05
N PHE A 341 21.07 14.42 3.60
CA PHE A 341 21.12 15.87 3.60
C PHE A 341 20.66 16.42 4.94
N VAL A 342 21.40 17.40 5.45
CA VAL A 342 21.04 18.20 6.62
C VAL A 342 21.00 19.65 6.16
N MET A 343 19.80 20.22 6.07
CA MET A 343 19.56 21.53 5.47
C MET A 343 18.81 22.42 6.45
N SER A 344 19.27 23.66 6.66
CA SER A 344 18.48 24.63 7.41
C SER A 344 17.12 24.86 6.74
N HIS A 345 16.11 25.20 7.53
CA HIS A 345 14.78 25.52 7.01
C HIS A 345 14.84 26.61 5.95
N ASP A 346 15.63 27.68 6.21
CA ASP A 346 15.83 28.79 5.27
C ASP A 346 16.46 28.34 3.95
N ASN A 347 17.45 27.45 3.98
CA ASN A 347 18.10 26.98 2.76
C ASN A 347 17.16 26.16 1.89
N LEU A 348 16.39 25.24 2.49
CA LEU A 348 15.38 24.49 1.74
C LEU A 348 14.32 25.43 1.18
N PHE A 349 13.81 26.37 1.99
CA PHE A 349 12.83 27.36 1.57
C PHE A 349 13.33 28.19 0.38
N MET A 350 14.56 28.73 0.45
CA MET A 350 15.16 29.50 -0.65
C MET A 350 15.28 28.68 -1.94
N GLN A 351 15.71 27.42 -1.86
CA GLN A 351 15.81 26.55 -3.03
C GLN A 351 14.45 26.22 -3.64
N MET A 352 13.45 25.95 -2.81
CA MET A 352 12.08 25.73 -3.27
C MET A 352 11.49 27.00 -3.89
N MET A 353 11.82 28.18 -3.38
CA MET A 353 11.41 29.46 -3.98
C MET A 353 11.97 29.67 -5.39
N LEU A 354 13.17 29.17 -5.69
CA LEU A 354 13.75 29.21 -7.05
C LEU A 354 12.94 28.37 -8.05
N ILE A 355 12.32 27.29 -7.58
CA ILE A 355 11.52 26.35 -8.40
C ILE A 355 10.08 26.86 -8.55
N PHE A 356 9.41 27.12 -7.42
CA PHE A 356 7.97 27.34 -7.38
C PHE A 356 7.55 28.81 -7.45
N ARG A 357 8.45 29.74 -7.11
CA ARG A 357 8.25 31.21 -7.18
C ARG A 357 6.99 31.71 -6.46
N SER A 358 6.52 30.98 -5.45
CA SER A 358 5.34 31.32 -4.66
C SER A 358 5.55 30.89 -3.21
N GLU A 359 5.56 31.87 -2.31
CA GLU A 359 5.78 31.62 -0.88
C GLU A 359 4.70 30.71 -0.28
N ALA A 360 3.42 30.99 -0.57
CA ALA A 360 2.30 30.20 -0.08
C ALA A 360 2.39 28.73 -0.53
N LYS A 361 2.75 28.51 -1.80
CA LYS A 361 2.96 27.17 -2.35
C LYS A 361 4.13 26.45 -1.69
N VAL A 362 5.27 27.12 -1.53
CA VAL A 362 6.46 26.52 -0.90
C VAL A 362 6.20 26.14 0.55
N ARG A 363 5.56 27.02 1.33
CA ARG A 363 5.20 26.72 2.72
C ARG A 363 4.25 25.52 2.80
N SER A 364 3.23 25.50 1.96
CA SER A 364 2.25 24.41 1.89
C SER A 364 2.91 23.07 1.50
N LEU A 365 3.80 23.06 0.49
CA LEU A 365 4.55 21.87 0.08
C LEU A 365 5.43 21.31 1.20
N ILE A 366 6.21 22.16 1.87
CA ILE A 366 7.09 21.74 2.97
C ILE A 366 6.24 21.17 4.11
N ASP A 367 5.12 21.80 4.47
CA ASP A 367 4.24 21.33 5.55
C ASP A 367 3.62 19.96 5.25
N LEU A 368 3.19 19.73 4.00
CA LEU A 368 2.67 18.43 3.56
C LEU A 368 3.69 17.29 3.71
N MET A 369 4.98 17.58 3.49
CA MET A 369 6.08 16.61 3.50
C MET A 369 6.82 16.52 4.83
N LYS A 370 6.49 17.39 5.79
CA LYS A 370 7.17 17.53 7.07
C LYS A 370 6.71 16.51 8.10
N MET A 371 7.67 15.96 8.83
CA MET A 371 7.48 15.08 9.96
C MET A 371 8.32 15.51 11.16
N THR A 372 7.78 15.37 12.36
CA THR A 372 8.55 15.42 13.61
C THR A 372 8.68 14.01 14.18
N ILE A 373 9.86 13.66 14.71
CA ILE A 373 10.03 12.38 15.41
C ILE A 373 9.22 12.42 16.71
N SER A 374 8.35 11.42 16.91
CA SER A 374 7.46 11.32 18.07
C SER A 374 7.24 9.86 18.48
N THR A 375 6.61 9.64 19.63
CA THR A 375 6.21 8.30 20.10
C THR A 375 5.02 7.71 19.33
N GLY A 376 4.47 8.46 18.37
CA GLY A 376 3.35 8.04 17.53
C GLY A 376 3.78 7.13 16.37
N HIS A 377 2.85 6.87 15.47
CA HIS A 377 3.18 6.27 14.18
C HIS A 377 3.97 7.29 13.35
N ILE A 378 5.10 6.83 12.84
CA ILE A 378 6.02 7.53 11.95
C ILE A 378 6.06 6.70 10.67
N ASP A 379 6.16 7.38 9.53
CA ASP A 379 6.40 6.72 8.25
C ASP A 379 7.34 7.60 7.41
N LEU A 380 8.56 7.11 7.23
CA LEU A 380 9.64 7.83 6.53
C LEU A 380 9.36 8.03 5.03
N GLN A 381 8.43 7.28 4.43
CA GLN A 381 8.06 7.41 3.01
C GLN A 381 6.87 8.32 2.80
N TYR A 382 6.07 8.60 3.84
CA TYR A 382 4.92 9.50 3.72
C TYR A 382 5.29 10.96 3.94
N ARG A 383 6.20 11.23 4.87
CA ARG A 383 6.62 12.58 5.23
C ARG A 383 8.15 12.62 5.37
N PRO A 384 8.88 12.69 4.25
CA PRO A 384 10.32 12.44 4.21
C PRO A 384 11.19 13.59 4.76
N LEU A 385 10.60 14.76 5.07
CA LEU A 385 11.33 15.88 5.69
C LEU A 385 11.29 15.76 7.21
N ILE A 386 12.34 15.21 7.80
CA ILE A 386 12.44 15.05 9.26
C ILE A 386 12.88 16.38 9.88
N ASP A 387 11.97 17.05 10.57
CA ASP A 387 12.20 18.31 11.26
C ASP A 387 12.79 18.07 12.66
N LEU A 388 14.01 18.58 12.88
CA LEU A 388 14.68 18.58 14.18
C LEU A 388 14.80 20.00 14.78
N GLY A 389 13.87 20.90 14.40
CA GLY A 389 13.73 22.24 14.97
C GLY A 389 14.44 23.33 14.16
N GLY A 390 15.76 23.22 13.95
CA GLY A 390 16.55 24.20 13.17
C GLY A 390 16.82 23.78 11.72
N TYR A 391 16.64 22.50 11.41
CA TYR A 391 16.98 21.95 10.11
C TYR A 391 16.11 20.73 9.77
N TYR A 392 16.08 20.40 8.49
CA TYR A 392 15.53 19.16 7.97
C TYR A 392 16.63 18.13 7.72
N VAL A 393 16.36 16.87 8.08
CA VAL A 393 17.15 15.70 7.70
C VAL A 393 16.41 14.95 6.62
N ILE A 394 17.08 14.69 5.51
CA ILE A 394 16.46 14.16 4.29
C ILE A 394 17.30 13.00 3.76
N ALA A 395 16.68 11.84 3.59
CA ALA A 395 17.24 10.71 2.85
C ALA A 395 16.72 10.80 1.39
N PRO A 396 17.47 11.47 0.48
CA PRO A 396 16.94 11.88 -0.82
C PRO A 396 16.51 10.71 -1.70
N GLN A 397 17.14 9.54 -1.58
CA GLN A 397 16.78 8.36 -2.35
C GLN A 397 15.53 7.65 -1.81
N VAL A 398 15.33 7.64 -0.49
CA VAL A 398 14.07 7.15 0.10
C VAL A 398 12.93 8.03 -0.38
N LEU A 399 13.12 9.36 -0.36
CA LEU A 399 12.17 10.33 -0.91
C LEU A 399 11.93 10.09 -2.41
N ALA A 400 12.99 9.93 -3.20
CA ALA A 400 12.91 9.73 -4.65
C ALA A 400 12.19 8.43 -5.04
N ALA A 401 12.32 7.37 -4.26
CA ALA A 401 11.66 6.08 -4.53
C ALA A 401 10.24 5.98 -3.96
N SER A 402 9.83 6.91 -3.10
CA SER A 402 8.52 6.90 -2.46
C SER A 402 7.41 7.34 -3.43
N ASN A 403 6.22 6.75 -3.29
CA ASN A 403 5.03 7.23 -4.01
C ASN A 403 4.45 8.47 -3.30
N LEU A 404 5.15 9.60 -3.40
CA LEU A 404 4.83 10.81 -2.63
C LEU A 404 3.45 11.37 -2.91
N VAL A 405 2.96 11.26 -4.15
CA VAL A 405 1.61 11.72 -4.51
C VAL A 405 0.56 10.94 -3.73
N ARG A 406 0.59 9.60 -3.80
CA ARG A 406 -0.34 8.73 -3.05
C ARG A 406 -0.19 8.95 -1.56
N ASN A 407 1.04 9.00 -1.07
CA ASN A 407 1.31 9.12 0.36
C ASN A 407 0.82 10.46 0.90
N THR A 408 0.97 11.55 0.13
CA THR A 408 0.45 12.87 0.49
C THR A 408 -1.08 12.86 0.55
N ILE A 409 -1.75 12.27 -0.44
CA ILE A 409 -3.23 12.19 -0.46
C ILE A 409 -3.73 11.39 0.76
N VAL A 410 -3.09 10.25 1.06
CA VAL A 410 -3.51 9.38 2.16
C VAL A 410 -3.18 9.97 3.53
N ALA A 411 -1.97 10.48 3.76
CA ALA A 411 -1.58 11.10 5.04
C ALA A 411 -2.47 12.29 5.41
N ASN A 412 -2.98 13.02 4.42
CA ASN A 412 -3.73 14.25 4.63
C ASN A 412 -5.25 14.07 4.45
N GLY A 413 -5.73 12.83 4.20
CA GLY A 413 -7.16 12.53 4.09
C GLY A 413 -7.85 13.18 2.88
N LEU A 414 -7.11 13.51 1.83
CA LEU A 414 -7.57 14.29 0.68
C LEU A 414 -8.35 13.48 -0.36
N ARG A 415 -8.63 12.22 -0.05
CA ARG A 415 -9.25 11.28 -0.97
C ARG A 415 -10.66 11.67 -1.43
N PRO A 416 -11.57 12.18 -0.57
CA PRO A 416 -12.87 12.66 -1.03
C PRO A 416 -12.74 13.80 -2.05
N ILE A 417 -11.71 14.64 -1.92
CA ILE A 417 -11.43 15.71 -2.88
C ILE A 417 -10.89 15.12 -4.18
N ALA A 418 -9.98 14.15 -4.10
CA ALA A 418 -9.41 13.47 -5.26
C ALA A 418 -10.42 12.65 -6.07
N LEU A 419 -11.50 12.16 -5.45
CA LEU A 419 -12.59 11.46 -6.16
C LEU A 419 -13.49 12.40 -6.95
N GLY A 420 -13.49 13.70 -6.63
CA GLY A 420 -14.39 14.67 -7.24
C GLY A 420 -15.86 14.50 -6.81
N PRO A 421 -16.78 15.26 -7.44
CA PRO A 421 -18.20 15.26 -7.09
C PRO A 421 -18.95 14.00 -7.55
N GLU A 422 -18.42 13.26 -8.53
CA GLU A 422 -19.01 12.03 -9.06
C GLU A 422 -18.01 10.87 -8.99
N ASP A 423 -18.43 9.70 -8.49
CA ASP A 423 -17.55 8.52 -8.43
C ASP A 423 -17.39 7.90 -9.83
N GLN A 424 -16.24 8.18 -10.45
CA GLN A 424 -15.90 7.69 -11.79
C GLN A 424 -15.93 6.16 -11.92
N MET A 425 -15.64 5.42 -10.83
CA MET A 425 -15.75 3.95 -10.85
C MET A 425 -17.21 3.53 -11.03
N VAL A 426 -18.12 4.16 -10.28
CA VAL A 426 -19.56 3.87 -10.36
C VAL A 426 -20.08 4.21 -11.75
N ASN A 427 -19.71 5.36 -12.30
CA ASN A 427 -20.09 5.79 -13.64
C ASN A 427 -19.59 4.80 -14.72
N ALA A 428 -18.32 4.38 -14.65
CA ALA A 428 -17.77 3.41 -15.59
C ALA A 428 -18.49 2.05 -15.56
N VAL A 429 -18.91 1.58 -14.38
CA VAL A 429 -19.71 0.35 -14.24
C VAL A 429 -21.12 0.53 -14.79
N ILE A 430 -21.75 1.68 -14.53
CA ILE A 430 -23.08 2.01 -15.10
C ILE A 430 -23.03 2.02 -16.62
N ASP A 431 -22.02 2.67 -17.21
CA ASP A 431 -21.87 2.75 -18.65
C ASP A 431 -21.64 1.37 -19.26
N ALA A 432 -20.79 0.55 -18.64
CA ALA A 432 -20.59 -0.84 -19.08
C ALA A 432 -21.88 -1.66 -19.03
N LEU A 433 -22.69 -1.54 -17.97
CA LEU A 433 -23.98 -2.21 -17.86
C LEU A 433 -24.97 -1.70 -18.94
N LYS A 434 -25.05 -0.40 -19.17
CA LYS A 434 -25.92 0.18 -20.22
C LYS A 434 -25.49 -0.28 -21.62
N SER A 435 -24.18 -0.27 -21.91
CA SER A 435 -23.62 -0.78 -23.17
C SER A 435 -23.89 -2.27 -23.35
N ALA A 436 -23.90 -3.03 -22.25
CA ALA A 436 -24.32 -4.42 -22.22
C ALA A 436 -25.85 -4.61 -22.22
N GLY A 437 -26.65 -3.59 -22.57
CA GLY A 437 -28.10 -3.70 -22.79
C GLY A 437 -28.96 -3.79 -21.52
N PHE A 438 -28.42 -3.50 -20.34
CA PHE A 438 -29.21 -3.44 -19.12
C PHE A 438 -30.01 -2.15 -19.02
N LYS A 439 -31.18 -2.21 -18.37
CA LYS A 439 -31.80 -1.03 -17.75
C LYS A 439 -31.06 -0.77 -16.44
N VAL A 440 -30.53 0.44 -16.25
CA VAL A 440 -29.65 0.76 -15.11
C VAL A 440 -30.08 2.07 -14.44
N GLU A 441 -30.13 2.06 -13.11
CA GLU A 441 -30.36 3.23 -12.26
C GLU A 441 -29.31 3.25 -11.16
N SER A 442 -28.91 4.43 -10.71
CA SER A 442 -27.91 4.62 -9.65
C SER A 442 -28.40 5.60 -8.59
N GLY A 443 -27.84 5.52 -7.38
CA GLY A 443 -28.23 6.36 -6.25
C GLY A 443 -29.73 6.21 -5.90
N VAL A 444 -30.25 4.98 -5.98
CA VAL A 444 -31.69 4.76 -5.82
C VAL A 444 -32.07 4.76 -4.35
N GLU A 445 -32.77 5.81 -3.93
CA GLU A 445 -33.37 5.89 -2.60
C GLU A 445 -34.81 5.38 -2.59
N LEU A 446 -35.13 4.32 -1.83
CA LEU A 446 -36.52 3.88 -1.69
C LEU A 446 -36.86 3.31 -0.32
N ARG A 447 -38.15 3.37 0.01
CA ARG A 447 -38.70 2.71 1.19
C ARG A 447 -39.46 1.43 0.80
N ALA A 448 -39.02 0.28 1.29
CA ALA A 448 -39.63 -1.03 1.05
C ALA A 448 -39.51 -1.92 2.30
N GLY A 449 -40.50 -2.77 2.57
CA GLY A 449 -40.49 -3.63 3.76
C GLY A 449 -40.33 -2.88 5.10
N GLY A 450 -40.75 -1.60 5.16
CA GLY A 450 -40.59 -0.73 6.34
C GLY A 450 -39.18 -0.18 6.56
N LEU A 451 -38.25 -0.40 5.61
CA LEU A 451 -36.86 0.06 5.68
C LEU A 451 -36.58 1.07 4.55
N ASP A 452 -35.69 2.01 4.83
CA ASP A 452 -35.15 2.93 3.83
C ASP A 452 -33.85 2.32 3.26
N PHE A 453 -33.73 2.36 1.94
CA PHE A 453 -32.61 1.83 1.17
C PHE A 453 -32.01 2.91 0.29
N GLU A 454 -30.69 2.95 0.25
CA GLU A 454 -29.89 3.62 -0.78
C GLU A 454 -29.20 2.51 -1.57
N LEU A 455 -29.33 2.48 -2.89
CA LEU A 455 -28.72 1.47 -3.77
C LEU A 455 -27.75 2.17 -4.71
N ASP A 456 -26.48 1.77 -4.69
CA ASP A 456 -25.46 2.38 -5.53
C ASP A 456 -25.78 2.15 -7.01
N ILE A 457 -26.01 0.89 -7.40
CA ILE A 457 -26.44 0.52 -8.76
C ILE A 457 -27.52 -0.57 -8.71
N VAL A 458 -28.57 -0.38 -9.49
CA VAL A 458 -29.62 -1.37 -9.81
C VAL A 458 -29.60 -1.61 -11.31
N ALA A 459 -29.51 -2.87 -11.73
CA ALA A 459 -29.55 -3.23 -13.15
C ALA A 459 -30.54 -4.37 -13.42
N TRP A 460 -31.27 -4.29 -14.53
CA TRP A 460 -32.20 -5.33 -14.97
C TRP A 460 -31.97 -5.71 -16.43
N ARG A 461 -31.94 -7.02 -16.71
CA ARG A 461 -31.94 -7.59 -18.07
C ARG A 461 -32.41 -9.05 -18.04
N ASP A 462 -33.18 -9.46 -19.05
CA ASP A 462 -33.53 -10.85 -19.34
C ASP A 462 -34.03 -11.67 -18.13
N GLY A 463 -34.84 -11.06 -17.26
CA GLY A 463 -35.38 -11.74 -16.07
C GLY A 463 -34.44 -11.77 -14.86
N HIS A 464 -33.31 -11.05 -14.90
CA HIS A 464 -32.35 -10.93 -13.80
C HIS A 464 -32.28 -9.49 -13.30
N LEU A 465 -32.32 -9.31 -11.98
CA LEU A 465 -32.21 -8.05 -11.26
C LEU A 465 -30.95 -8.07 -10.40
N PHE A 466 -30.04 -7.13 -10.63
CA PHE A 466 -28.75 -7.02 -9.95
C PHE A 466 -28.73 -5.82 -9.01
N PHE A 467 -28.24 -6.03 -7.80
CA PHE A 467 -27.89 -4.97 -6.86
C PHE A 467 -26.39 -4.95 -6.60
N PHE A 468 -25.73 -3.85 -6.96
CA PHE A 468 -24.32 -3.66 -6.64
C PHE A 468 -24.15 -2.64 -5.54
N GLU A 469 -23.29 -2.98 -4.57
CA GLU A 469 -22.71 -2.01 -3.65
C GLU A 469 -21.29 -1.69 -4.11
N CYS A 470 -21.01 -0.43 -4.37
CA CYS A 470 -19.75 0.07 -4.87
C CYS A 470 -18.86 0.58 -3.73
N LYS A 471 -17.58 0.20 -3.74
CA LYS A 471 -16.57 0.63 -2.77
C LYS A 471 -15.30 1.04 -3.49
N ASN A 472 -15.18 2.34 -3.73
CA ASN A 472 -13.97 2.93 -4.26
C ASN A 472 -12.98 3.16 -3.11
N ALA A 473 -12.09 2.20 -2.82
CA ALA A 473 -11.01 2.28 -1.82
C ALA A 473 -9.63 2.19 -2.48
N TYR A 474 -8.60 2.90 -1.98
CA TYR A 474 -7.22 2.74 -2.50
C TYR A 474 -6.72 1.31 -2.30
N HIS A 475 -5.79 0.89 -3.15
CA HIS A 475 -5.06 -0.34 -2.90
C HIS A 475 -4.23 -0.17 -1.62
N PRO A 476 -4.44 -1.00 -0.59
CA PRO A 476 -3.75 -0.86 0.69
C PRO A 476 -2.31 -1.35 0.60
N CYS A 477 -1.39 -0.61 1.21
CA CYS A 477 0.04 -0.95 1.27
C CYS A 477 0.44 -1.65 2.57
N SER A 478 -0.48 -1.76 3.54
CA SER A 478 -0.23 -2.42 4.83
C SER A 478 -1.49 -3.09 5.39
N PRO A 479 -1.35 -4.04 6.33
CA PRO A 479 -2.50 -4.60 7.06
C PRO A 479 -3.32 -3.54 7.77
N HIS A 480 -2.69 -2.45 8.19
CA HIS A 480 -3.34 -1.33 8.87
C HIS A 480 -4.34 -0.61 7.97
N GLU A 481 -3.98 -0.34 6.72
CA GLU A 481 -4.84 0.24 5.70
C GLU A 481 -5.89 -0.75 5.16
N MET A 482 -5.51 -2.03 5.03
CA MET A 482 -6.39 -3.10 4.54
C MET A 482 -7.67 -3.25 5.37
N ARG A 483 -7.62 -2.89 6.67
CA ARG A 483 -8.81 -2.84 7.54
C ARG A 483 -9.90 -1.93 7.00
N ASN A 484 -9.54 -0.81 6.37
CA ASN A 484 -10.54 0.11 5.79
C ASN A 484 -11.27 -0.58 4.64
N SER A 485 -10.53 -1.23 3.72
CA SER A 485 -11.13 -2.02 2.64
C SER A 485 -12.02 -3.14 3.16
N TYR A 486 -11.59 -3.84 4.22
CA TYR A 486 -12.39 -4.90 4.82
C TYR A 486 -13.66 -4.36 5.48
N ASP A 487 -13.57 -3.28 6.25
CA ASP A 487 -14.72 -2.63 6.88
C ASP A 487 -15.74 -2.17 5.82
N HIS A 488 -15.27 -1.61 4.70
CA HIS A 488 -16.11 -1.20 3.58
C HIS A 488 -16.90 -2.36 2.96
N ILE A 489 -16.25 -3.49 2.66
CA ILE A 489 -16.98 -4.66 2.11
C ILE A 489 -17.89 -5.31 3.16
N LYS A 490 -17.57 -5.19 4.45
CA LYS A 490 -18.42 -5.69 5.54
C LYS A 490 -19.72 -4.89 5.68
N VAL A 491 -19.63 -3.56 5.54
CA VAL A 491 -20.80 -2.68 5.48
C VAL A 491 -21.62 -2.99 4.23
N GLY A 492 -20.96 -3.17 3.07
CA GLY A 492 -21.63 -3.56 1.83
C GLY A 492 -22.40 -4.87 1.94
N ARG A 493 -21.80 -5.89 2.56
CA ARG A 493 -22.48 -7.14 2.92
C ARG A 493 -23.73 -6.88 3.75
N ASP A 494 -23.64 -6.11 4.83
CA ASP A 494 -24.78 -5.86 5.73
C ASP A 494 -25.94 -5.14 5.02
N GLN A 495 -25.65 -4.28 4.05
CA GLN A 495 -26.66 -3.63 3.23
C GLN A 495 -27.27 -4.62 2.22
N LEU A 496 -26.46 -5.42 1.54
CA LEU A 496 -26.92 -6.42 0.57
C LEU A 496 -27.73 -7.55 1.23
N ASP A 497 -27.40 -7.96 2.46
CA ASP A 497 -28.17 -8.93 3.23
C ASP A 497 -29.62 -8.46 3.42
N LYS A 498 -29.78 -7.19 3.80
CA LYS A 498 -31.11 -6.57 3.99
C LYS A 498 -31.87 -6.49 2.67
N ARG A 499 -31.18 -6.10 1.59
CA ARG A 499 -31.78 -5.97 0.25
C ARG A 499 -32.22 -7.33 -0.29
N ARG A 500 -31.35 -8.34 -0.25
CA ARG A 500 -31.68 -9.72 -0.66
C ARG A 500 -32.92 -10.24 0.07
N ARG A 501 -33.03 -9.96 1.39
CA ARG A 501 -34.19 -10.35 2.20
C ARG A 501 -35.49 -9.61 1.82
N VAL A 502 -35.43 -8.31 1.54
CA VAL A 502 -36.65 -7.53 1.24
C VAL A 502 -37.12 -7.74 -0.20
N PHE A 503 -36.18 -7.79 -1.15
CA PHE A 503 -36.47 -7.94 -2.58
C PHE A 503 -36.63 -9.39 -3.03
N SER A 504 -36.56 -10.37 -2.12
CA SER A 504 -37.07 -11.72 -2.42
C SER A 504 -38.59 -11.72 -2.63
N GLU A 505 -39.30 -10.72 -2.11
CA GLU A 505 -40.75 -10.56 -2.29
C GLU A 505 -41.09 -9.80 -3.59
N THR A 506 -41.93 -10.39 -4.43
CA THR A 506 -42.38 -9.83 -5.71
C THR A 506 -43.05 -8.45 -5.57
N THR A 507 -43.72 -8.19 -4.45
CA THR A 507 -44.37 -6.90 -4.16
C THR A 507 -43.35 -5.76 -4.11
N HIS A 508 -42.23 -5.95 -3.39
CA HIS A 508 -41.17 -4.95 -3.27
C HIS A 508 -40.40 -4.78 -4.58
N LYS A 509 -40.16 -5.87 -5.31
CA LYS A 509 -39.61 -5.80 -6.69
C LYS A 509 -40.51 -4.97 -7.60
N SER A 510 -41.81 -5.24 -7.60
CA SER A 510 -42.79 -4.49 -8.40
C SER A 510 -42.78 -2.99 -8.06
N GLN A 511 -42.65 -2.64 -6.78
CA GLN A 511 -42.55 -1.25 -6.35
C GLN A 511 -41.31 -0.56 -6.93
N LEU A 512 -40.15 -1.21 -6.85
CA LEU A 512 -38.89 -0.71 -7.41
C LEU A 512 -38.99 -0.52 -8.93
N LEU A 513 -39.45 -1.55 -9.65
CA LEU A 513 -39.58 -1.50 -11.11
C LEU A 513 -40.54 -0.40 -11.57
N LYS A 514 -41.68 -0.24 -10.88
CA LYS A 514 -42.64 0.84 -11.17
C LYS A 514 -42.07 2.22 -10.91
N LYS A 515 -41.30 2.40 -9.83
CA LYS A 515 -40.65 3.68 -9.50
C LYS A 515 -39.81 4.21 -10.66
N HIS A 516 -39.11 3.31 -11.36
CA HIS A 516 -38.23 3.66 -12.49
C HIS A 516 -38.89 3.47 -13.86
N GLY A 517 -40.21 3.23 -13.92
CA GLY A 517 -40.93 3.07 -15.19
C GLY A 517 -40.51 1.85 -16.01
N TRP A 518 -39.91 0.83 -15.38
CA TRP A 518 -39.48 -0.38 -16.05
C TRP A 518 -40.66 -1.35 -16.22
N ALA A 519 -41.22 -1.39 -17.44
CA ALA A 519 -42.25 -2.36 -17.81
C ALA A 519 -41.63 -3.76 -18.06
N VAL A 520 -41.25 -4.42 -16.98
CA VAL A 520 -40.53 -5.71 -16.99
C VAL A 520 -41.11 -6.68 -15.96
N ASP A 521 -40.77 -7.97 -16.06
CA ASP A 521 -41.30 -9.00 -15.16
C ASP A 521 -40.80 -8.83 -13.72
N PRO A 522 -41.70 -8.62 -12.72
CA PRO A 522 -41.32 -8.54 -11.31
C PRO A 522 -40.90 -9.87 -10.70
N SER A 523 -41.07 -10.99 -11.40
CA SER A 523 -40.60 -12.31 -10.97
C SER A 523 -39.08 -12.47 -11.02
N ALA A 524 -38.37 -11.49 -11.60
CA ALA A 524 -36.92 -11.51 -11.83
C ALA A 524 -36.10 -12.03 -10.64
N GLU A 525 -35.10 -12.86 -10.94
CA GLU A 525 -34.17 -13.39 -9.96
C GLU A 525 -33.25 -12.29 -9.44
N VAL A 526 -32.97 -12.28 -8.13
CA VAL A 526 -32.17 -11.22 -7.50
C VAL A 526 -30.76 -11.70 -7.27
N HIS A 527 -29.82 -11.06 -7.96
CA HIS A 527 -28.40 -11.25 -7.79
C HIS A 527 -27.78 -10.02 -7.13
N THR A 528 -26.66 -10.21 -6.46
CA THR A 528 -26.02 -9.16 -5.66
C THR A 528 -24.52 -9.22 -5.82
N GLY A 529 -23.83 -8.10 -5.74
CA GLY A 529 -22.37 -8.07 -5.72
C GLY A 529 -21.81 -6.85 -5.01
N ILE A 530 -20.61 -6.99 -4.46
CA ILE A 530 -19.82 -5.87 -3.96
C ILE A 530 -18.76 -5.57 -5.03
N VAL A 531 -18.76 -4.35 -5.55
CA VAL A 531 -17.86 -3.92 -6.62
C VAL A 531 -16.79 -2.99 -6.04
N THR A 532 -15.53 -3.37 -6.16
CA THR A 532 -14.40 -2.62 -5.57
C THR A 532 -13.51 -2.00 -6.64
N ALA A 533 -12.98 -0.81 -6.36
CA ALA A 533 -11.97 -0.18 -7.23
C ALA A 533 -10.64 -0.95 -7.16
N ASN A 534 -10.17 -1.20 -5.92
CA ASN A 534 -8.97 -1.98 -5.70
C ASN A 534 -9.22 -3.49 -5.84
N ARG A 535 -8.11 -4.22 -5.97
CA ARG A 535 -8.07 -5.66 -6.21
C ARG A 535 -8.06 -6.51 -4.93
N ILE A 536 -7.96 -5.90 -3.75
CA ILE A 536 -7.95 -6.67 -2.49
C ILE A 536 -9.36 -7.20 -2.21
N PHE A 537 -9.43 -8.46 -1.78
CA PHE A 537 -10.66 -9.24 -1.61
C PHE A 537 -11.38 -9.61 -2.92
N HIS A 538 -10.79 -9.31 -4.08
CA HIS A 538 -11.31 -9.79 -5.35
C HIS A 538 -11.38 -11.32 -5.38
N GLY A 539 -12.57 -11.86 -5.68
CA GLY A 539 -12.82 -13.30 -5.71
C GLY A 539 -13.42 -13.86 -4.42
N ALA A 540 -13.31 -13.15 -3.29
CA ALA A 540 -13.98 -13.56 -2.05
C ALA A 540 -15.52 -13.46 -2.16
N ALA A 541 -16.21 -14.12 -1.23
CA ALA A 541 -17.65 -13.98 -1.04
C ALA A 541 -17.99 -13.77 0.44
N LEU A 542 -18.76 -12.72 0.73
CA LEU A 542 -19.20 -12.42 2.10
C LEU A 542 -20.70 -12.72 2.21
N ASN A 543 -21.08 -13.75 2.97
CA ASN A 543 -22.46 -14.21 3.09
C ASN A 543 -23.15 -14.47 1.73
N GLY A 544 -22.40 -15.05 0.78
CA GLY A 544 -22.87 -15.29 -0.58
C GLY A 544 -22.98 -14.03 -1.44
N HIS A 545 -22.45 -12.88 -1.01
CA HIS A 545 -22.26 -11.70 -1.85
C HIS A 545 -20.83 -11.70 -2.40
N PRO A 546 -20.64 -11.97 -3.72
CA PRO A 546 -19.31 -11.96 -4.33
C PRO A 546 -18.70 -10.56 -4.32
N VAL A 547 -17.40 -10.48 -4.07
CA VAL A 547 -16.58 -9.27 -4.21
C VAL A 547 -15.86 -9.34 -5.54
N ARG A 548 -16.08 -8.34 -6.41
CA ARG A 548 -15.51 -8.27 -7.76
C ARG A 548 -14.86 -6.93 -7.99
N GLN A 549 -13.75 -6.95 -8.73
CA GLN A 549 -13.02 -5.74 -9.04
C GLN A 549 -13.65 -5.10 -10.28
N ALA A 550 -13.82 -3.77 -10.25
CA ALA A 550 -14.61 -3.05 -11.24
C ALA A 550 -14.06 -3.15 -12.68
N HIS A 551 -12.74 -3.11 -12.90
CA HIS A 551 -12.19 -3.28 -14.26
C HIS A 551 -12.45 -4.68 -14.82
N GLU A 552 -12.33 -5.73 -13.99
CA GLU A 552 -12.65 -7.09 -14.44
C GLU A 552 -14.15 -7.23 -14.75
N LEU A 553 -15.03 -6.69 -13.90
CA LEU A 553 -16.47 -6.63 -14.17
C LEU A 553 -16.77 -5.89 -15.48
N ILE A 554 -16.17 -4.72 -15.71
CA ILE A 554 -16.33 -3.96 -16.95
C ILE A 554 -15.85 -4.79 -18.14
N ASN A 555 -14.69 -5.45 -18.05
CA ASN A 555 -14.20 -6.33 -19.12
C ASN A 555 -15.19 -7.46 -19.44
N VAL A 556 -15.77 -8.10 -18.42
CA VAL A 556 -16.81 -9.13 -18.60
C VAL A 556 -18.05 -8.56 -19.29
N LEU A 557 -18.47 -7.33 -18.98
CA LEU A 557 -19.65 -6.72 -19.58
C LEU A 557 -19.43 -6.27 -21.03
N THR A 558 -18.23 -5.80 -21.38
CA THR A 558 -18.00 -5.11 -22.66
C THR A 558 -17.26 -5.95 -23.69
N MET A 559 -16.32 -6.80 -23.28
CA MET A 559 -15.45 -7.54 -24.20
C MET A 559 -15.48 -9.05 -23.99
N GLY A 560 -15.60 -9.51 -22.74
CA GLY A 560 -15.61 -10.92 -22.41
C GLY A 560 -14.34 -11.65 -22.80
N LYS A 561 -13.17 -10.99 -22.78
CA LYS A 561 -11.90 -11.60 -23.22
C LYS A 561 -10.82 -11.57 -22.14
N LEU A 562 -10.04 -12.64 -22.06
CA LEU A 562 -8.77 -12.70 -21.34
C LEU A 562 -7.65 -12.72 -22.38
N SER A 563 -6.88 -11.63 -22.48
CA SER A 563 -5.78 -11.53 -23.44
C SER A 563 -4.47 -12.10 -22.88
N GLY A 564 -3.94 -13.14 -23.53
CA GLY A 564 -2.55 -13.58 -23.38
C GLY A 564 -1.66 -13.04 -24.50
N GLU A 565 -0.36 -13.36 -24.47
CA GLU A 565 0.59 -12.96 -25.51
C GLU A 565 0.31 -13.64 -26.86
N GLU A 566 -0.04 -14.93 -26.86
CA GLU A 566 -0.22 -15.71 -28.08
C GLU A 566 -1.69 -15.96 -28.45
N ARG A 567 -2.59 -15.96 -27.45
CA ARG A 567 -4.01 -16.29 -27.61
C ARG A 567 -4.87 -15.48 -26.66
N SER A 568 -6.10 -15.22 -27.07
CA SER A 568 -7.15 -14.71 -26.18
C SER A 568 -8.15 -15.82 -25.85
N LEU A 569 -8.71 -15.79 -24.64
CA LEU A 569 -9.77 -16.70 -24.21
C LEU A 569 -11.10 -15.96 -24.08
N SER A 570 -12.21 -16.57 -24.47
CA SER A 570 -13.55 -16.00 -24.32
C SER A 570 -14.17 -16.40 -22.99
N ILE A 571 -14.62 -15.40 -22.23
CA ILE A 571 -15.36 -15.54 -20.98
C ILE A 571 -16.84 -15.79 -21.27
N TRP A 572 -17.37 -15.16 -22.33
CA TRP A 572 -18.77 -15.35 -22.73
C TRP A 572 -18.97 -16.77 -23.26
N ALA A 573 -20.12 -17.34 -22.94
CA ALA A 573 -20.51 -18.65 -23.45
C ALA A 573 -20.71 -18.66 -24.98
N GLY A 574 -21.07 -17.52 -25.56
CA GLY A 574 -21.28 -17.33 -27.00
C GLY A 574 -20.50 -16.16 -27.58
N SER A 575 -20.83 -15.78 -28.83
CA SER A 575 -20.22 -14.64 -29.52
C SER A 575 -20.72 -13.27 -29.01
N GLU A 576 -21.81 -13.26 -28.25
CA GLU A 576 -22.44 -12.07 -27.69
C GLU A 576 -22.64 -12.24 -26.18
N PHE A 577 -22.71 -11.10 -25.49
CA PHE A 577 -22.96 -11.07 -24.04
C PHE A 577 -24.45 -11.28 -23.70
N HIS A 578 -24.69 -12.22 -22.77
CA HIS A 578 -25.99 -12.48 -22.16
C HIS A 578 -25.98 -12.23 -20.65
N ALA A 579 -27.13 -11.91 -20.07
CA ALA A 579 -27.25 -11.68 -18.61
C ALA A 579 -26.74 -12.87 -17.78
N LEU A 580 -26.88 -14.10 -18.30
CA LEU A 580 -26.39 -15.32 -17.65
C LEU A 580 -24.86 -15.40 -17.56
N ASP A 581 -24.12 -14.74 -18.46
CA ASP A 581 -22.66 -14.64 -18.35
C ASP A 581 -22.27 -13.83 -17.10
N LEU A 582 -23.01 -12.75 -16.79
CA LEU A 582 -22.83 -11.98 -15.57
C LEU A 582 -23.23 -12.78 -14.31
N VAL A 583 -24.33 -13.54 -14.35
CA VAL A 583 -24.70 -14.45 -13.25
C VAL A 583 -23.57 -15.47 -13.00
N THR A 584 -23.05 -16.10 -14.05
CA THR A 584 -21.94 -17.06 -13.95
C THR A 584 -20.67 -16.42 -13.40
N TYR A 585 -20.36 -15.19 -13.80
CA TYR A 585 -19.22 -14.43 -13.28
C TYR A 585 -19.35 -14.07 -11.78
N LEU A 586 -20.56 -13.75 -11.32
CA LEU A 586 -20.80 -13.39 -9.94
C LEU A 586 -20.89 -14.62 -9.03
N GLU A 587 -21.66 -15.63 -9.41
CA GLU A 587 -22.11 -16.70 -8.50
C GLU A 587 -21.61 -18.09 -8.91
N GLY A 588 -21.17 -18.26 -10.17
CA GLY A 588 -20.75 -19.53 -10.73
C GLY A 588 -19.26 -19.81 -10.66
N ASP A 589 -18.79 -20.67 -11.56
CA ASP A 589 -17.38 -21.00 -11.75
C ASP A 589 -16.65 -19.85 -12.46
N SER A 590 -16.48 -18.77 -11.72
CA SER A 590 -15.96 -17.48 -12.20
C SER A 590 -14.46 -17.51 -12.50
N ILE A 591 -13.99 -16.49 -13.22
CA ILE A 591 -12.57 -16.24 -13.47
C ILE A 591 -11.82 -16.12 -12.14
N ALA A 592 -12.39 -15.37 -11.18
CA ALA A 592 -11.82 -15.20 -9.87
C ALA A 592 -11.70 -16.54 -9.12
N ALA A 593 -12.73 -17.40 -9.16
CA ALA A 593 -12.67 -18.73 -8.53
C ALA A 593 -11.51 -19.58 -9.11
N LYS A 594 -11.31 -19.55 -10.43
CA LYS A 594 -10.19 -20.23 -11.10
C LYS A 594 -8.83 -19.66 -10.72
N GLN A 595 -8.73 -18.33 -10.62
CA GLN A 595 -7.51 -17.66 -10.15
C GLN A 595 -7.18 -18.05 -8.70
N LEU A 596 -8.19 -18.13 -7.83
CA LEU A 596 -8.01 -18.58 -6.45
C LEU A 596 -7.61 -20.05 -6.37
N ALA A 597 -8.10 -20.92 -7.25
CA ALA A 597 -7.73 -22.33 -7.31
C ALA A 597 -6.25 -22.56 -7.72
N ALA A 598 -5.64 -21.59 -8.42
CA ALA A 598 -4.24 -21.63 -8.79
C ALA A 598 -3.27 -21.19 -7.67
N LEU A 599 -3.79 -20.78 -6.51
CA LEU A 599 -2.99 -20.39 -5.35
C LEU A 599 -2.70 -21.58 -4.43
N ASP A 600 -1.42 -21.88 -4.24
CA ASP A 600 -0.96 -22.97 -3.39
C ASP A 600 -0.57 -22.45 -2.00
N PRO A 601 -0.93 -23.18 -0.92
CA PRO A 601 -0.64 -22.75 0.44
C PRO A 601 0.87 -22.74 0.69
N THR A 602 1.32 -21.73 1.42
CA THR A 602 2.71 -21.59 1.85
C THR A 602 2.76 -20.88 3.19
N ASP A 603 3.85 -21.06 3.92
CA ASP A 603 4.05 -20.49 5.24
C ASP A 603 5.21 -19.49 5.20
N TRP A 604 4.98 -18.31 5.77
CA TRP A 604 6.01 -17.31 5.96
C TRP A 604 6.44 -17.27 7.43
N GLU A 605 7.58 -17.91 7.74
CA GLU A 605 8.08 -18.02 9.10
C GLU A 605 8.94 -16.81 9.53
N VAL A 606 8.70 -16.34 10.76
CA VAL A 606 9.45 -15.28 11.44
C VAL A 606 9.97 -15.80 12.77
N ALA A 607 11.28 -15.80 12.94
CA ALA A 607 11.94 -16.24 14.16
C ALA A 607 11.80 -15.16 15.24
N MET A 608 11.13 -15.53 16.33
CA MET A 608 10.93 -14.70 17.51
C MET A 608 11.74 -15.34 18.65
N GLY A 609 13.06 -15.46 18.52
CA GLY A 609 13.88 -16.21 19.49
C GLY A 609 13.57 -17.71 19.47
N TYR A 610 13.29 -18.31 20.64
CA TYR A 610 12.98 -19.74 20.74
C TYR A 610 11.57 -20.12 20.24
N ARG A 611 10.69 -19.14 20.02
CA ARG A 611 9.37 -19.35 19.44
C ARG A 611 9.34 -18.85 17.99
N ARG A 612 8.35 -19.31 17.23
CA ARG A 612 8.13 -18.92 15.84
C ARG A 612 6.78 -18.25 15.66
N LEU A 613 6.74 -17.21 14.84
CA LEU A 613 5.52 -16.65 14.27
C LEU A 613 5.43 -17.13 12.82
N THR A 614 4.39 -17.87 12.48
CA THR A 614 4.13 -18.31 11.11
C THR A 614 2.93 -17.56 10.56
N LEU A 615 3.06 -16.98 9.37
CA LEU A 615 1.93 -16.42 8.62
C LEU A 615 1.55 -17.40 7.52
N ALA A 616 0.41 -18.07 7.67
CA ALA A 616 -0.13 -18.94 6.65
C ALA A 616 -0.70 -18.10 5.51
N THR A 617 -0.20 -18.32 4.30
CA THR A 617 -0.48 -17.51 3.11
C THR A 617 -0.48 -18.38 1.85
N TYR A 618 -0.49 -17.76 0.67
CA TYR A 618 -0.50 -18.45 -0.61
C TYR A 618 0.44 -17.82 -1.63
N VAL A 619 0.92 -18.64 -2.56
CA VAL A 619 1.69 -18.22 -3.73
C VAL A 619 0.96 -18.67 -5.00
N LEU A 620 1.00 -17.85 -6.05
CA LEU A 620 0.38 -18.20 -7.33
C LEU A 620 1.33 -19.12 -8.10
N ASP A 621 0.81 -20.24 -8.60
CA ASP A 621 1.47 -21.04 -9.64
C ASP A 621 0.97 -20.57 -11.02
N PRO A 622 1.81 -19.86 -11.81
CA PRO A 622 1.40 -19.34 -13.11
C PRO A 622 1.09 -20.42 -14.14
N LEU A 623 1.79 -21.57 -14.09
CA LEU A 623 1.57 -22.67 -15.03
C LEU A 623 0.26 -23.39 -14.71
N LYS A 624 -0.02 -23.59 -13.42
CA LYS A 624 -1.32 -24.10 -12.95
C LYS A 624 -2.45 -23.15 -13.35
N LEU A 625 -2.26 -21.83 -13.18
CA LEU A 625 -3.24 -20.83 -13.60
C LEU A 625 -3.52 -20.92 -15.11
N GLN A 626 -2.47 -20.95 -15.93
CA GLN A 626 -2.59 -21.06 -17.37
C GLN A 626 -3.38 -22.32 -17.77
N GLY A 627 -3.02 -23.48 -17.22
CA GLY A 627 -3.72 -24.74 -17.50
C GLY A 627 -5.19 -24.72 -17.09
N ILE A 628 -5.53 -24.15 -15.92
CA ILE A 628 -6.93 -23.98 -15.49
C ILE A 628 -7.69 -23.08 -16.46
N MET A 629 -7.10 -21.95 -16.87
CA MET A 629 -7.75 -20.99 -17.76
C MET A 629 -8.01 -21.57 -19.15
N GLU A 630 -7.01 -22.21 -19.76
CA GLU A 630 -7.11 -22.82 -21.09
C GLU A 630 -8.09 -24.01 -21.12
N ALA A 631 -8.19 -24.77 -20.03
CA ALA A 631 -9.16 -25.86 -19.92
C ALA A 631 -10.61 -25.35 -19.76
N SER A 632 -10.79 -24.12 -19.28
CA SER A 632 -12.09 -23.60 -18.89
C SER A 632 -12.71 -22.64 -19.87
N TYR A 633 -11.90 -21.96 -20.68
CA TYR A 633 -12.36 -20.93 -21.60
C TYR A 633 -11.88 -21.22 -23.02
N PRO A 634 -12.77 -21.14 -24.04
CA PRO A 634 -12.39 -21.41 -25.41
C PRO A 634 -11.45 -20.33 -25.95
N ALA A 635 -10.47 -20.75 -26.75
CA ALA A 635 -9.57 -19.85 -27.45
C ALA A 635 -10.31 -19.11 -28.57
N VAL A 636 -9.95 -17.84 -28.75
CA VAL A 636 -10.43 -16.97 -29.83
C VAL A 636 -9.24 -16.28 -30.49
N GLU A 637 -9.29 -16.16 -31.83
CA GLU A 637 -8.26 -15.47 -32.60
C GLU A 637 -8.18 -13.98 -32.22
N HIS A 638 -6.97 -13.42 -32.26
CA HIS A 638 -6.79 -11.97 -32.13
C HIS A 638 -7.44 -11.30 -33.34
N ALA A 639 -8.54 -10.56 -33.09
CA ALA A 639 -9.21 -9.75 -34.11
C ALA A 639 -8.41 -8.48 -34.42
#